data_AF-A0A1Q6Y9T3-F1
#
_entry.id   AF-A0A1Q6Y9T3-F1
#
_cell.length_a   1.000
_cell.length_b   1.000
_cell.length_c   1.000
_cell.angle_alpha   90.00
_cell.angle_beta   90.00
_cell.angle_gamma   90.00
#
_symmetry.space_group_name_H-M   'P 1'
#
loop_
_entity.id
_entity.type
_entity.pdbx_description
1 polymer ?
#
loop_
_entity_poly.entity_id
_entity_poly.type
_entity_poly.pdbx_seq_one_letter_code
_entity_poly.pdbx_strand_id
1 'polypeptide(L)'
;LYGKFERESEKLQLFVADGILRIKKPDDVLIQHPILLQRVELVFNPSVPEFLIKESPESPELYTPLLRYAGIDGKAIQQLREQIEKELLHPLDAEATSEFFKSFIHKFWPDGAYCDSVAQMPSDGVPCIYREPTFFLGYRGQGYVEALEAYIQKLPDLDAVPEALLRLVGTEDRRGAGAAKNRVEPSGQSIDLLLTKPANPEQQRVIEELETKDTVMVQGPPGTGKTHTIANLIGHLLAKHQRILVTSHASKALRVVKELLAPSLRPLCVSVLHGDDDSSKELDESISGIINYLAKSSAPKLEEEIRQLTVERTELVKESDKLRQDLREAALMEYRRVDFQGQKNLPAALGRRIASEREQHGWIPGPTSEADKCPLSEEDIKKLYRMNSQLTDEDNALLAGPLPSLDQLPSAKEFISYFDQFKSLDKKIPEEIKEFWEPASVGVVALERLKHHLANAIEGVELDSPWFMECVQAGGEHGDKADSWRELIELVRTSRDQIGKKEKLVVRLGPVIESTLPAPDQIRILQEIIEHLKSPKKFKKLTSLFHPEWSRLTQEAKTDQGELKEVEHFEAVLHFLQIRQVRENLCKRWDRQMAGRSVPSSEGMGPKPEETMFAYAVKLEAAVNWMDEHWGKLKTEMAEVGLKWEVLFNRLPLQPHKESETARIVHLIRDQLIPLTDKQVETVEIKGLKGVRERWLKTIRSLEPTEVSRPLLKTFEQAFKDIDYDAYDKAWKRLAQLLERKPAFEERKKLLDQLSKVAPQWAEAITHRDAPHDTDRPPGSLDKAWTHRQLAQKLSGLAGPDVEKLEERLAHLTEKLQKVNAMYVEKSAWKAQVERTGLKQQQALNGWLGLYRKIGKGTGKLVGKLKEEARKSLSECHQAVPVWIMPVSRALESFELGTTDFDVIIVDEASQCDVLGLAAFGLGKKIVVIGDHEQVSPYAVGFEIDRVQGLIDEFLDGIPNKQLYDGKTSVYDLARQAFGGIIRLIEHFRCVPEIIQFSNQLCYGGEILPLREASTSQVYPHLIAHRVQGAASENKTNAVEALEVASLITAICRLEEFDRCTVGAICMVGTEQAIKIDSILRRCLSATEYRRRRILCGNASQFQGDERDVVFLSLVDTAQKGGALALRSSDEWRRIYNVAASRARDQLWVVYSMDPHRDLKKGDLRLGLISHAQKGGVESKRAQRPGEQFDSEFAKSLNERLVELGYRAVPKYAIGEFEVDFLIEGNAGTKAVVS
;
A
#
# COMPACT_ATOMS: atom_id res chain seq x y z
N LEU A 1 -20.20 37.15 53.80
CA LEU A 1 -19.33 36.12 54.42
C LEU A 1 -19.25 34.85 53.58
N TYR A 2 -20.36 34.14 53.35
CA TYR A 2 -20.37 32.88 52.58
C TYR A 2 -19.75 32.99 51.17
N GLY A 3 -20.12 34.00 50.37
CA GLY A 3 -19.47 34.22 49.05
C GLY A 3 -17.98 34.60 49.14
N LYS A 4 -17.49 35.06 50.30
CA LYS A 4 -16.05 35.26 50.54
C LYS A 4 -15.38 33.92 50.83
N PHE A 5 -16.02 33.02 51.60
CA PHE A 5 -15.58 31.63 51.74
C PHE A 5 -15.58 30.87 50.41
N GLU A 6 -16.59 31.04 49.54
CA GLU A 6 -16.57 30.43 48.20
C GLU A 6 -15.40 30.89 47.31
N ARG A 7 -14.85 32.09 47.56
CA ARG A 7 -13.73 32.66 46.80
C ARG A 7 -12.36 32.45 47.45
N GLU A 8 -12.29 32.35 48.78
CA GLU A 8 -11.06 32.39 49.57
C GLU A 8 -10.98 31.29 50.65
N SER A 9 -11.67 30.15 50.46
CA SER A 9 -11.74 29.03 51.43
C SER A 9 -10.40 28.44 51.84
N GLU A 10 -9.34 28.70 51.08
CA GLU A 10 -7.98 28.19 51.34
C GLU A 10 -7.17 29.11 52.25
N LYS A 11 -7.51 30.40 52.27
CA LYS A 11 -6.83 31.41 53.09
C LYS A 11 -7.55 31.66 54.40
N LEU A 12 -8.89 31.61 54.39
CA LEU A 12 -9.73 31.97 55.51
C LEU A 12 -10.32 30.75 56.20
N GLN A 13 -10.36 30.78 57.53
CA GLN A 13 -10.99 29.78 58.37
C GLN A 13 -11.89 30.47 59.39
N LEU A 14 -13.08 29.93 59.61
CA LEU A 14 -13.97 30.40 60.68
C LEU A 14 -13.65 29.64 61.97
N PHE A 15 -13.59 30.38 63.06
CA PHE A 15 -13.37 29.87 64.40
C PHE A 15 -14.44 30.36 65.35
N VAL A 16 -14.77 29.55 66.33
CA VAL A 16 -15.29 30.01 67.61
C VAL A 16 -14.08 30.16 68.54
N ALA A 17 -13.94 31.30 69.18
CA ALA A 17 -12.72 31.63 69.92
C ALA A 17 -13.05 32.26 71.27
N ASP A 18 -12.17 32.12 72.24
CA ASP A 18 -12.30 32.72 73.58
C ASP A 18 -10.94 32.98 74.24
N GLY A 19 -10.95 33.70 75.36
CA GLY A 19 -9.76 34.14 76.09
C GLY A 19 -9.02 35.23 75.34
N ILE A 20 -9.58 36.43 75.31
CA ILE A 20 -8.97 37.58 74.64
C ILE A 20 -7.77 38.06 75.45
N LEU A 21 -6.56 37.84 74.94
CA LEU A 21 -5.32 38.32 75.52
C LEU A 21 -5.11 39.79 75.14
N ARG A 22 -5.00 40.65 76.15
CA ARG A 22 -4.66 42.07 76.02
C ARG A 22 -3.31 42.35 76.64
N ILE A 23 -2.31 42.71 75.82
CA ILE A 23 -0.95 43.05 76.27
C ILE A 23 -0.40 44.23 75.47
N LYS A 24 0.47 45.04 76.09
CA LYS A 24 1.14 46.17 75.44
C LYS A 24 2.63 45.87 75.26
N LYS A 25 3.15 45.97 74.03
CA LYS A 25 4.57 45.71 73.72
C LYS A 25 5.46 46.96 73.88
N PRO A 26 6.80 46.79 73.90
CA PRO A 26 7.76 47.92 73.94
C PRO A 26 7.61 48.91 72.78
N ASP A 27 7.15 48.44 71.61
CA ASP A 27 6.94 49.25 70.40
C ASP A 27 5.58 50.00 70.40
N ASP A 28 4.94 50.13 71.57
CA ASP A 28 3.64 50.79 71.80
C ASP A 28 2.42 50.13 71.12
N VAL A 29 2.60 48.96 70.50
CA VAL A 29 1.52 48.17 69.89
C VAL A 29 0.68 47.46 70.97
N LEU A 30 -0.63 47.73 70.98
CA LEU A 30 -1.61 47.01 71.80
C LEU A 30 -2.05 45.73 71.07
N ILE A 31 -1.82 44.59 71.69
CA ILE A 31 -2.36 43.31 71.27
C ILE A 31 -3.69 43.11 72.00
N GLN A 32 -4.75 42.77 71.27
CA GLN A 32 -6.04 42.36 71.81
C GLN A 32 -6.63 41.28 70.89
N HIS A 33 -6.45 40.01 71.25
CA HIS A 33 -6.76 38.89 70.34
C HIS A 33 -7.08 37.59 71.11
N PRO A 34 -8.04 36.76 70.66
CA PRO A 34 -8.31 35.46 71.28
C PRO A 34 -7.11 34.51 71.18
N ILE A 35 -6.92 33.66 72.19
CA ILE A 35 -5.83 32.67 72.19
C ILE A 35 -6.30 31.23 72.02
N LEU A 36 -7.52 30.87 72.44
CA LEU A 36 -8.06 29.51 72.31
C LEU A 36 -9.14 29.49 71.23
N LEU A 37 -9.00 28.59 70.25
CA LEU A 37 -9.80 28.55 69.04
C LEU A 37 -10.39 27.15 68.81
N GLN A 38 -11.63 27.08 68.33
CA GLN A 38 -12.25 25.88 67.78
C GLN A 38 -12.65 26.16 66.34
N ARG A 39 -12.22 25.31 65.40
CA ARG A 39 -12.58 25.43 63.99
C ARG A 39 -14.07 25.16 63.80
N VAL A 40 -14.74 25.98 62.98
CA VAL A 40 -16.14 25.79 62.61
C VAL A 40 -16.35 25.97 61.11
N GLU A 41 -17.38 25.34 60.56
CA GLU A 41 -17.74 25.35 59.15
C GLU A 41 -19.07 26.06 58.92
N LEU A 42 -19.14 26.89 57.87
CA LEU A 42 -20.35 27.61 57.46
C LEU A 42 -21.04 26.89 56.29
N VAL A 43 -22.16 26.21 56.55
CA VAL A 43 -22.91 25.44 55.55
C VAL A 43 -24.16 26.20 55.11
N PHE A 44 -24.39 26.35 53.79
CA PHE A 44 -25.59 26.97 53.25
C PHE A 44 -26.55 25.92 52.68
N ASN A 45 -27.80 25.92 53.16
CA ASN A 45 -28.87 25.13 52.59
C ASN A 45 -29.60 25.97 51.52
N PRO A 46 -29.60 25.57 50.24
CA PRO A 46 -30.31 26.33 49.20
C PRO A 46 -31.81 26.04 49.17
N SER A 47 -32.24 24.88 49.68
CA SER A 47 -33.65 24.44 49.68
C SER A 47 -34.48 25.15 50.74
N VAL A 48 -33.83 25.48 51.87
CA VAL A 48 -34.32 26.37 52.91
C VAL A 48 -33.20 27.39 53.12
N PRO A 49 -33.35 28.67 52.71
CA PRO A 49 -32.24 29.63 52.60
C PRO A 49 -31.66 30.06 53.96
N GLU A 50 -31.03 29.12 54.65
CA GLU A 50 -30.46 29.24 56.00
C GLU A 50 -28.96 28.90 55.99
N PHE A 51 -28.22 29.48 56.94
CA PHE A 51 -26.83 29.15 57.20
C PHE A 51 -26.72 28.38 58.52
N LEU A 52 -25.99 27.28 58.51
CA LEU A 52 -25.72 26.45 59.68
C LEU A 52 -24.22 26.48 59.98
N ILE A 53 -23.85 26.73 61.24
CA ILE A 53 -22.47 26.65 61.70
C ILE A 53 -22.28 25.29 62.37
N LYS A 54 -21.33 24.49 61.87
CA LYS A 54 -20.97 23.19 62.46
C LYS A 54 -19.59 23.28 63.09
N GLU A 55 -19.39 22.65 64.23
CA GLU A 55 -18.05 22.43 64.77
C GLU A 55 -17.28 21.44 63.88
N SER A 56 -16.02 21.77 63.57
CA SER A 56 -15.11 20.81 62.95
C SER A 56 -14.76 19.72 63.96
N PRO A 57 -14.53 18.47 63.51
CA PRO A 57 -14.00 17.39 64.34
C PRO A 57 -12.58 17.63 64.89
N GLU A 58 -11.85 18.64 64.43
CA GLU A 58 -10.52 18.95 64.95
C GLU A 58 -10.56 19.46 66.40
N SER A 59 -9.50 19.18 67.17
CA SER A 59 -9.38 19.63 68.56
C SER A 59 -9.17 21.15 68.65
N PRO A 60 -9.55 21.77 69.78
CA PRO A 60 -9.25 23.17 70.05
C PRO A 60 -7.76 23.47 69.92
N GLU A 61 -7.41 24.60 69.32
CA GLU A 61 -6.03 25.01 69.06
C GLU A 61 -5.67 26.36 69.66
N LEU A 62 -4.37 26.60 69.84
CA LEU A 62 -3.83 27.90 70.26
C LEU A 62 -3.45 28.75 69.06
N TYR A 63 -3.79 30.04 69.11
CA TYR A 63 -3.34 31.01 68.11
C TYR A 63 -1.84 31.30 68.26
N THR A 64 -1.04 30.38 67.72
CA THR A 64 0.42 30.29 67.89
C THR A 64 1.20 31.48 67.31
N PRO A 65 0.83 32.07 66.15
CA PRO A 65 1.53 33.24 65.62
C PRO A 65 1.54 34.41 66.60
N LEU A 66 0.42 34.65 67.31
CA LEU A 66 0.35 35.71 68.33
C LEU A 66 1.22 35.38 69.54
N LEU A 67 1.23 34.12 70.01
CA LEU A 67 2.02 33.73 71.17
C LEU A 67 3.53 33.87 70.91
N ARG A 68 4.00 33.46 69.72
CA ARG A 68 5.37 33.71 69.28
C ARG A 68 5.66 35.21 69.19
N TYR A 69 4.73 35.99 68.62
CA TYR A 69 4.85 37.44 68.59
C TYR A 69 4.90 38.04 70.01
N ALA A 70 4.15 37.51 70.97
CA ALA A 70 4.15 37.93 72.36
C ALA A 70 5.43 37.55 73.13
N GLY A 71 6.38 36.85 72.51
CA GLY A 71 7.66 36.48 73.12
C GLY A 71 7.66 35.14 73.85
N ILE A 72 6.64 34.30 73.65
CA ILE A 72 6.57 32.96 74.22
C ILE A 72 7.36 32.00 73.34
N ASP A 73 8.26 31.21 73.96
CA ASP A 73 9.09 30.25 73.24
C ASP A 73 8.31 29.03 72.72
N GLY A 74 8.87 28.34 71.74
CA GLY A 74 8.22 27.19 71.09
C GLY A 74 7.98 26.00 72.03
N LYS A 75 8.83 25.78 73.04
CA LYS A 75 8.68 24.67 73.99
C LYS A 75 7.49 24.90 74.94
N ALA A 76 7.32 26.14 75.41
CA ALA A 76 6.20 26.54 76.25
C ALA A 76 4.87 26.46 75.47
N ILE A 77 4.86 26.85 74.19
CA ILE A 77 3.69 26.69 73.33
C ILE A 77 3.31 25.21 73.15
N GLN A 78 4.30 24.33 72.94
CA GLN A 78 4.08 22.89 72.81
C GLN A 78 3.44 22.30 74.08
N GLN A 79 3.93 22.68 75.27
CA GLN A 79 3.35 22.23 76.55
C GLN A 79 1.89 22.67 76.73
N LEU A 80 1.55 23.90 76.31
CA LEU A 80 0.18 24.39 76.39
C LEU A 80 -0.75 23.64 75.42
N ARG A 81 -0.27 23.31 74.22
CA ARG A 81 -1.01 22.48 73.25
C ARG A 81 -1.30 21.09 73.83
N GLU A 82 -0.28 20.44 74.41
CA GLU A 82 -0.44 19.14 75.07
C GLU A 82 -1.45 19.19 76.22
N GLN A 83 -1.47 20.29 76.99
CA GLN A 83 -2.45 20.50 78.04
C GLN A 83 -3.88 20.61 77.49
N ILE A 84 -4.09 21.42 76.45
CA ILE A 84 -5.41 21.57 75.79
C ILE A 84 -5.94 20.25 75.26
N GLU A 85 -5.07 19.45 74.63
CA GLU A 85 -5.44 18.15 74.09
C GLU A 85 -5.79 17.15 75.21
N LYS A 86 -5.00 17.12 76.29
CA LYS A 86 -5.20 16.23 77.43
C LYS A 86 -6.44 16.57 78.25
N GLU A 87 -6.72 17.85 78.43
CA GLU A 87 -7.84 18.37 79.24
C GLU A 87 -9.13 18.61 78.42
N LEU A 88 -9.08 18.42 77.09
CA LEU A 88 -10.20 18.62 76.14
C LEU A 88 -10.85 20.01 76.26
N LEU A 89 -10.02 21.06 76.37
CA LEU A 89 -10.44 22.43 76.65
C LEU A 89 -11.15 23.10 75.46
N HIS A 90 -12.47 23.28 75.54
CA HIS A 90 -13.28 23.90 74.48
C HIS A 90 -13.57 25.39 74.73
N PRO A 91 -13.48 26.30 73.73
CA PRO A 91 -13.71 27.74 73.92
C PRO A 91 -15.07 28.10 74.55
N LEU A 92 -16.12 27.31 74.24
CA LEU A 92 -17.47 27.52 74.80
C LEU A 92 -17.67 26.87 76.17
N ASP A 93 -16.72 26.10 76.69
CA ASP A 93 -16.79 25.47 78.01
C ASP A 93 -16.17 26.41 79.07
N ALA A 94 -17.04 27.18 79.72
CA ALA A 94 -16.63 28.20 80.68
C ALA A 94 -15.94 27.64 81.92
N GLU A 95 -16.38 26.49 82.44
CA GLU A 95 -15.84 25.94 83.68
C GLU A 95 -14.44 25.37 83.46
N ALA A 96 -14.24 24.63 82.36
CA ALA A 96 -12.96 24.00 82.06
C ALA A 96 -11.86 25.01 81.66
N THR A 97 -12.20 26.03 80.88
CA THR A 97 -11.19 26.97 80.32
C THR A 97 -10.84 28.14 81.23
N SER A 98 -11.66 28.47 82.23
CA SER A 98 -11.37 29.58 83.16
C SER A 98 -10.08 29.34 83.96
N GLU A 99 -9.87 28.12 84.46
CA GLU A 99 -8.63 27.75 85.17
C GLU A 99 -7.41 27.75 84.24
N PHE A 100 -7.59 27.30 82.99
CA PHE A 100 -6.55 27.38 81.97
C PHE A 100 -6.12 28.82 81.70
N PHE A 101 -7.05 29.75 81.50
CA PHE A 101 -6.72 31.16 81.23
C PHE A 101 -6.05 31.86 82.43
N LYS A 102 -6.52 31.58 83.66
CA LYS A 102 -5.85 32.06 84.90
C LYS A 102 -4.42 31.55 85.01
N SER A 103 -4.21 30.26 84.78
CA SER A 103 -2.87 29.66 84.79
C SER A 103 -1.98 30.24 83.70
N PHE A 104 -2.52 30.39 82.48
CA PHE A 104 -1.82 30.95 81.33
C PHE A 104 -1.33 32.38 81.59
N ILE A 105 -2.20 33.31 82.02
CA ILE A 105 -1.82 34.71 82.18
C ILE A 105 -0.77 34.90 83.27
N HIS A 106 -0.91 34.23 84.43
CA HIS A 106 0.07 34.31 85.52
C HIS A 106 1.41 33.64 85.18
N LYS A 107 1.41 32.61 84.32
CA LYS A 107 2.64 31.91 83.91
C LYS A 107 3.57 32.80 83.09
N PHE A 108 3.02 33.61 82.18
CA PHE A 108 3.82 34.44 81.27
C PHE A 108 3.90 35.92 81.70
N TRP A 109 2.92 36.40 82.47
CA TRP A 109 2.87 37.75 83.04
C TRP A 109 2.54 37.67 84.53
N PRO A 110 3.54 37.77 85.43
CA PRO A 110 3.31 37.67 86.88
C PRO A 110 2.31 38.69 87.44
N ASP A 111 2.26 39.90 86.86
CA ASP A 111 1.32 40.97 87.23
C ASP A 111 0.00 40.91 86.42
N GLY A 112 -0.20 39.85 85.64
CA GLY A 112 -1.34 39.74 84.73
C GLY A 112 -2.65 39.40 85.45
N ALA A 113 -3.77 39.88 84.93
CA ALA A 113 -5.11 39.65 85.50
C ALA A 113 -5.97 38.75 84.61
N TYR A 114 -6.72 37.84 85.22
CA TYR A 114 -7.82 37.13 84.57
C TYR A 114 -9.17 37.80 84.89
N CYS A 115 -10.03 37.97 83.88
CA CYS A 115 -11.34 38.61 84.02
C CYS A 115 -12.46 37.73 83.41
N ASP A 116 -13.56 37.53 84.13
CA ASP A 116 -14.69 36.73 83.64
C ASP A 116 -15.54 37.46 82.58
N SER A 117 -15.36 38.78 82.42
CA SER A 117 -15.99 39.58 81.37
C SER A 117 -15.21 40.87 81.11
N VAL A 118 -15.51 41.53 79.98
CA VAL A 118 -14.94 42.84 79.61
C VAL A 118 -15.17 43.90 80.70
N ALA A 119 -16.25 43.79 81.49
CA ALA A 119 -16.58 44.74 82.55
C ALA A 119 -15.61 44.71 83.75
N GLN A 120 -14.82 43.64 83.91
CA GLN A 120 -13.87 43.45 85.00
C GLN A 120 -12.42 43.77 84.59
N MET A 121 -12.21 44.35 83.41
CA MET A 121 -10.89 44.60 82.85
C MET A 121 -10.10 45.66 83.66
N PRO A 122 -8.81 45.42 83.98
CA PRO A 122 -7.96 46.40 84.68
C PRO A 122 -7.63 47.64 83.83
N SER A 123 -7.10 48.68 84.48
CA SER A 123 -6.69 49.95 83.84
C SER A 123 -5.58 49.76 82.79
N ASP A 124 -5.53 50.65 81.79
CA ASP A 124 -4.60 50.59 80.66
C ASP A 124 -3.14 50.31 81.08
N GLY A 125 -2.58 49.21 80.56
CA GLY A 125 -1.17 48.84 80.72
C GLY A 125 -0.92 47.51 81.44
N VAL A 126 -1.87 46.98 82.21
CA VAL A 126 -1.75 45.66 82.85
C VAL A 126 -2.09 44.55 81.84
N PRO A 127 -1.21 43.55 81.62
CA PRO A 127 -1.53 42.36 80.85
C PRO A 127 -2.79 41.69 81.41
N CYS A 128 -3.80 41.44 80.59
CA CYS A 128 -4.96 40.70 81.07
C CYS A 128 -5.49 39.73 80.02
N ILE A 129 -6.15 38.69 80.49
CA ILE A 129 -6.95 37.81 79.65
C ILE A 129 -8.39 37.85 80.13
N TYR A 130 -9.33 38.02 79.21
CA TYR A 130 -10.74 38.11 79.56
C TYR A 130 -11.61 37.25 78.65
N ARG A 131 -12.75 36.80 79.19
CA ARG A 131 -13.70 35.96 78.45
C ARG A 131 -14.61 36.82 77.58
N GLU A 132 -14.64 36.49 76.29
CA GLU A 132 -15.55 37.08 75.29
C GLU A 132 -15.66 36.10 74.12
N PRO A 133 -16.48 35.03 74.25
CA PRO A 133 -16.65 34.06 73.18
C PRO A 133 -17.11 34.76 71.89
N THR A 134 -16.34 34.60 70.82
CA THR A 134 -16.56 35.34 69.57
C THR A 134 -16.36 34.44 68.35
N PHE A 135 -17.02 34.79 67.25
CA PHE A 135 -16.69 34.22 65.95
C PHE A 135 -15.52 34.99 65.35
N PHE A 136 -14.43 34.28 65.13
CA PHE A 136 -13.18 34.82 64.62
C PHE A 136 -12.94 34.32 63.19
N LEU A 137 -12.76 35.25 62.26
CA LEU A 137 -12.31 34.93 60.90
C LEU A 137 -10.78 35.00 60.90
N GLY A 138 -10.14 33.84 61.01
CA GLY A 138 -8.68 33.74 61.01
C GLY A 138 -8.12 33.33 59.65
N TYR A 139 -6.80 33.42 59.52
CA TYR A 139 -6.08 32.74 58.44
C TYR A 139 -5.86 31.28 58.82
N ARG A 140 -5.90 30.37 57.84
CA ARG A 140 -5.48 28.98 58.09
C ARG A 140 -4.01 28.97 58.52
N GLY A 141 -3.74 28.46 59.72
CA GLY A 141 -2.38 28.11 60.14
C GLY A 141 -1.97 26.87 59.33
N GLN A 142 -1.20 27.07 58.27
CA GLN A 142 -1.00 26.06 57.22
C GLN A 142 -0.03 24.90 57.59
N GLY A 143 0.32 24.72 58.86
CA GLY A 143 1.22 23.65 59.33
C GLY A 143 2.66 23.67 58.80
N TYR A 144 2.99 24.58 57.85
CA TYR A 144 4.29 24.66 57.21
C TYR A 144 5.44 24.86 58.22
N VAL A 145 5.24 25.72 59.22
CA VAL A 145 6.32 26.10 60.15
C VAL A 145 6.75 24.88 60.97
N GLU A 146 5.80 24.19 61.59
CA GLU A 146 6.08 23.01 62.40
C GLU A 146 6.66 21.87 61.55
N ALA A 147 6.11 21.62 60.36
CA ALA A 147 6.60 20.57 59.46
C ALA A 147 8.04 20.84 58.99
N LEU A 148 8.35 22.09 58.63
CA LEU A 148 9.69 22.48 58.18
C LEU A 148 10.71 22.48 59.34
N GLU A 149 10.34 22.98 60.53
CA GLU A 149 11.20 22.92 61.72
C GLU A 149 11.55 21.46 62.07
N ALA A 150 10.56 20.55 62.02
CA ALA A 150 10.78 19.12 62.24
C ALA A 150 11.66 18.49 61.15
N TYR A 151 11.47 18.86 59.88
CA TYR A 151 12.29 18.38 58.78
C TYR A 151 13.75 18.84 58.90
N ILE A 152 13.98 20.11 59.25
CA ILE A 152 15.32 20.67 59.46
C ILE A 152 16.05 19.93 60.58
N GLN A 153 15.35 19.57 61.66
CA GLN A 153 15.93 18.78 62.75
C GLN A 153 16.31 17.36 62.33
N LYS A 154 15.54 16.75 61.41
CA LYS A 154 15.77 15.40 60.89
C LYS A 154 16.81 15.35 59.75
N LEU A 155 17.03 16.45 59.02
CA LEU A 155 17.95 16.51 57.85
C LEU A 155 19.32 15.83 58.06
N PRO A 156 20.01 16.01 59.22
CA PRO A 156 21.30 15.35 59.46
C PRO A 156 21.25 13.82 59.52
N ASP A 157 20.08 13.27 59.86
CA ASP A 157 19.85 11.84 60.08
C ASP A 157 19.21 11.15 58.86
N LEU A 158 18.97 11.87 57.77
CA LEU A 158 18.35 11.32 56.55
C LEU A 158 19.37 10.61 55.65
N ASP A 159 19.01 9.41 55.18
CA ASP A 159 19.84 8.62 54.26
C ASP A 159 20.10 9.32 52.92
N ALA A 160 19.10 10.06 52.41
CA ALA A 160 19.20 10.82 51.16
C ALA A 160 18.22 12.00 51.13
N VAL A 161 18.68 13.12 50.56
CA VAL A 161 17.83 14.27 50.25
C VAL A 161 17.24 14.11 48.84
N PRO A 162 15.95 14.42 48.61
CA PRO A 162 15.35 14.33 47.28
C PRO A 162 16.13 15.11 46.21
N GLU A 163 16.35 14.48 45.05
CA GLU A 163 17.09 15.05 43.90
C GLU A 163 16.52 16.40 43.45
N ALA A 164 15.20 16.58 43.53
CA ALA A 164 14.54 17.83 43.22
C ALA A 164 15.00 19.01 44.10
N LEU A 165 15.25 18.78 45.39
CA LEU A 165 15.77 19.81 46.30
C LEU A 165 17.25 20.07 46.03
N LEU A 166 18.04 19.02 45.78
CA LEU A 166 19.47 19.13 45.43
C LEU A 166 19.71 19.96 44.16
N ARG A 167 18.88 19.77 43.13
CA ARG A 167 18.92 20.57 41.90
C ARG A 167 18.60 22.04 42.12
N LEU A 168 17.62 22.34 42.99
CA LEU A 168 17.25 23.74 43.31
C LEU A 168 18.38 24.47 44.04
N VAL A 169 19.09 23.80 44.95
CA VAL A 169 20.22 24.40 45.68
C VAL A 169 21.53 24.39 44.88
N GLY A 170 21.54 23.81 43.67
CA GLY A 170 22.71 23.78 42.79
C GLY A 170 23.80 22.77 43.18
N THR A 171 23.49 21.81 44.05
CA THR A 171 24.42 20.74 44.45
C THR A 171 24.16 19.49 43.60
N GLU A 172 24.96 19.27 42.56
CA GLU A 172 24.96 18.00 41.83
C GLU A 172 25.80 16.96 42.58
N ASP A 173 25.18 15.88 43.07
CA ASP A 173 25.96 14.72 43.49
C ASP A 173 26.35 13.90 42.24
N ARG A 174 27.48 14.26 41.62
CA ARG A 174 28.05 13.53 40.45
C ARG A 174 28.31 12.04 40.72
N ARG A 175 28.14 11.55 41.96
CA ARG A 175 28.33 10.15 42.37
C ARG A 175 27.24 9.19 41.84
N GLY A 176 26.10 9.69 41.36
CA GLY A 176 25.07 8.87 40.69
C GLY A 176 25.43 8.38 39.28
N ALA A 177 26.48 8.91 38.65
CA ALA A 177 26.95 8.44 37.34
C ALA A 177 27.65 7.07 37.40
N GLY A 178 28.05 6.60 38.60
CA GLY A 178 28.84 5.38 38.79
C GLY A 178 28.07 4.09 38.97
N ALA A 179 26.83 4.13 39.49
CA ALA A 179 25.97 2.94 39.65
C ALA A 179 25.18 2.60 38.37
N ALA A 180 25.33 3.43 37.34
CA ALA A 180 24.62 3.34 36.08
C ALA A 180 25.42 2.60 35.00
N LYS A 181 26.36 1.72 35.39
CA LYS A 181 27.07 0.81 34.45
C LYS A 181 26.26 -0.42 34.02
N ASN A 182 25.03 -0.57 34.55
CA ASN A 182 23.97 -1.38 33.95
C ASN A 182 22.89 -0.50 33.29
N ARG A 183 23.21 0.74 32.89
CA ARG A 183 22.37 1.45 31.92
C ARG A 183 22.52 0.72 30.60
N VAL A 184 21.49 -0.07 30.32
CA VAL A 184 21.09 -0.42 28.96
C VAL A 184 21.19 0.89 28.18
N GLU A 185 22.14 0.98 27.24
CA GLU A 185 21.98 1.89 26.10
C GLU A 185 20.52 1.77 25.63
N PRO A 186 19.86 2.79 25.09
CA PRO A 186 18.53 2.62 24.53
C PRO A 186 18.64 1.61 23.39
N SER A 187 18.55 0.32 23.74
CA SER A 187 18.03 -0.71 22.87
C SER A 187 16.74 -0.08 22.37
N GLY A 188 16.46 -0.16 21.07
CA GLY A 188 15.22 0.37 20.48
C GLY A 188 13.95 -0.28 21.04
N GLN A 189 13.94 -0.77 22.28
CA GLN A 189 12.77 -1.12 23.07
C GLN A 189 12.05 0.17 23.46
N SER A 190 10.95 0.44 22.77
CA SER A 190 9.98 1.46 23.16
C SER A 190 9.57 1.26 24.61
N ILE A 191 9.59 2.33 25.42
CA ILE A 191 9.05 2.32 26.78
C ILE A 191 7.60 1.83 26.73
N ASP A 192 7.26 0.91 27.61
CA ASP A 192 5.94 0.31 27.61
C ASP A 192 4.88 1.27 28.18
N LEU A 193 4.23 2.04 27.31
CA LEU A 193 3.27 3.06 27.71
C LEU A 193 1.93 2.43 28.12
N LEU A 194 1.60 2.58 29.41
CA LEU A 194 0.39 2.04 30.04
C LEU A 194 -0.70 3.13 30.19
N LEU A 195 -1.23 3.57 29.05
CA LEU A 195 -2.22 4.65 28.99
C LEU A 195 -3.64 4.10 29.16
N THR A 196 -4.43 4.73 30.03
CA THR A 196 -5.85 4.38 30.22
C THR A 196 -6.79 5.24 29.36
N LYS A 197 -6.26 6.33 28.80
CA LYS A 197 -6.95 7.29 27.95
C LYS A 197 -6.11 7.69 26.74
N PRO A 198 -6.70 8.25 25.67
CA PRO A 198 -5.95 8.71 24.50
C PRO A 198 -4.92 9.76 24.92
N ALA A 199 -3.70 9.65 24.44
CA ALA A 199 -2.64 10.61 24.77
C ALA A 199 -1.92 11.02 23.49
N ASN A 200 -1.67 12.32 23.36
CA ASN A 200 -0.86 12.86 22.28
C ASN A 200 0.65 12.63 22.54
N PRO A 201 1.52 12.86 21.54
CA PRO A 201 2.96 12.62 21.68
C PRO A 201 3.61 13.41 22.82
N GLU A 202 3.15 14.63 23.11
CA GLU A 202 3.65 15.45 24.22
C GLU A 202 3.32 14.78 25.57
N GLN A 203 2.10 14.31 25.75
CA GLN A 203 1.66 13.62 26.97
C GLN A 203 2.36 12.27 27.16
N GLN A 204 2.63 11.55 26.07
CA GLN A 204 3.41 10.31 26.10
C GLN A 204 4.85 10.58 26.57
N ARG A 205 5.49 11.62 26.01
CA ARG A 205 6.84 12.05 26.42
C ARG A 205 6.94 12.37 27.92
N VAL A 206 5.88 12.87 28.55
CA VAL A 206 5.88 13.11 30.02
C VAL A 206 6.13 11.81 30.80
N ILE A 207 5.51 10.70 30.37
CA ILE A 207 5.69 9.39 31.01
C ILE A 207 7.08 8.85 30.70
N GLU A 208 7.55 8.97 29.46
CA GLU A 208 8.89 8.53 29.04
C GLU A 208 10.01 9.24 29.80
N GLU A 209 9.89 10.56 29.99
CA GLU A 209 10.85 11.31 30.79
C GLU A 209 10.79 10.93 32.26
N LEU A 210 9.61 10.65 32.82
CA LEU A 210 9.47 10.25 34.23
C LEU A 210 10.10 8.87 34.51
N GLU A 211 10.16 7.98 33.52
CA GLU A 211 10.85 6.70 33.63
C GLU A 211 12.37 6.86 33.73
N THR A 212 12.92 7.87 33.06
CA THR A 212 14.37 8.06 32.92
C THR A 212 14.95 9.13 33.83
N LYS A 213 14.13 10.07 34.31
CA LYS A 213 14.51 11.21 35.15
C LYS A 213 13.70 11.23 36.46
N ASP A 214 14.30 11.81 37.50
CA ASP A 214 13.62 12.01 38.79
C ASP A 214 12.86 13.33 38.85
N THR A 215 13.09 14.25 37.91
CA THR A 215 12.39 15.53 37.82
C THR A 215 11.88 15.77 36.40
N VAL A 216 10.60 16.07 36.25
CA VAL A 216 9.96 16.34 34.95
C VAL A 216 9.21 17.67 34.98
N MET A 217 9.43 18.51 33.96
CA MET A 217 8.75 19.80 33.79
C MET A 217 7.75 19.73 32.64
N VAL A 218 6.48 20.03 32.93
CA VAL A 218 5.40 20.07 31.93
C VAL A 218 4.81 21.46 31.87
N GLN A 219 4.91 22.10 30.70
CA GLN A 219 4.17 23.32 30.40
C GLN A 219 2.85 22.96 29.73
N GLY A 220 1.73 23.24 30.40
CA GLY A 220 0.41 23.09 29.81
C GLY A 220 -0.33 24.40 29.81
N PRO A 221 -0.50 25.07 28.65
CA PRO A 221 -1.44 26.17 28.50
C PRO A 221 -2.87 25.82 28.99
N PRO A 222 -3.75 26.80 29.20
CA PRO A 222 -5.15 26.54 29.55
C PRO A 222 -5.79 25.64 28.49
N GLY A 223 -6.50 24.58 28.92
CA GLY A 223 -7.25 23.70 28.01
C GLY A 223 -6.43 22.67 27.23
N THR A 224 -5.15 22.45 27.53
CA THR A 224 -4.28 21.50 26.80
C THR A 224 -4.17 20.10 27.40
N GLY A 225 -5.13 19.73 28.27
CA GLY A 225 -5.20 18.37 28.82
C GLY A 225 -4.24 18.09 29.98
N LYS A 226 -3.82 19.08 30.78
CA LYS A 226 -3.01 18.88 32.00
C LYS A 226 -3.58 17.79 32.93
N THR A 227 -4.83 17.94 33.37
CA THR A 227 -5.51 16.97 34.25
C THR A 227 -5.66 15.59 33.60
N HIS A 228 -5.81 15.55 32.27
CA HIS A 228 -5.83 14.31 31.50
C HIS A 228 -4.45 13.61 31.51
N THR A 229 -3.38 14.39 31.42
CA THR A 229 -1.99 13.90 31.56
C THR A 229 -1.77 13.31 32.94
N ILE A 230 -2.25 13.98 34.00
CA ILE A 230 -2.18 13.49 35.38
C ILE A 230 -2.93 12.16 35.52
N ALA A 231 -4.11 12.01 34.94
CA ALA A 231 -4.87 10.76 35.01
C ALA A 231 -4.14 9.58 34.33
N ASN A 232 -3.50 9.82 33.17
CA ASN A 232 -2.68 8.80 32.49
C ASN A 232 -1.40 8.47 33.28
N LEU A 233 -0.75 9.47 33.89
CA LEU A 233 0.37 9.26 34.80
C LEU A 233 -0.03 8.39 35.99
N ILE A 234 -1.15 8.71 36.67
CA ILE A 234 -1.65 7.90 37.79
C ILE A 234 -1.86 6.45 37.37
N GLY A 235 -2.52 6.21 36.23
CA GLY A 235 -2.74 4.85 35.71
C GLY A 235 -1.42 4.10 35.46
N HIS A 236 -0.47 4.76 34.82
CA HIS A 236 0.85 4.17 34.52
C HIS A 236 1.63 3.81 35.79
N LEU A 237 1.72 4.74 36.73
CA LEU A 237 2.49 4.59 37.97
C LEU A 237 1.84 3.58 38.92
N LEU A 238 0.50 3.55 38.98
CA LEU A 238 -0.25 2.52 39.74
C LEU A 238 0.02 1.11 39.22
N ALA A 239 0.03 0.92 37.90
CA ALA A 239 0.37 -0.37 37.30
C ALA A 239 1.82 -0.80 37.64
N LYS A 240 2.71 0.16 37.85
CA LYS A 240 4.10 -0.04 38.31
C LYS A 240 4.27 -0.13 39.83
N HIS A 241 3.17 -0.26 40.57
CA HIS A 241 3.16 -0.48 42.02
C HIS A 241 3.67 0.74 42.83
N GLN A 242 3.72 1.92 42.22
CA GLN A 242 4.23 3.15 42.84
C GLN A 242 3.17 3.91 43.64
N ARG A 243 3.62 4.62 44.68
CA ARG A 243 2.79 5.51 45.52
C ARG A 243 2.86 6.94 44.99
N ILE A 244 1.71 7.61 44.92
CA ILE A 244 1.55 8.88 44.24
C ILE A 244 0.85 9.89 45.15
N LEU A 245 1.40 11.10 45.25
CA LEU A 245 0.71 12.26 45.81
C LEU A 245 0.51 13.29 44.69
N VAL A 246 -0.76 13.59 44.39
CA VAL A 246 -1.14 14.68 43.52
C VAL A 246 -1.51 15.86 44.39
N THR A 247 -0.81 16.97 44.21
CA THR A 247 -0.98 18.16 45.02
C THR A 247 -1.01 19.42 44.17
N SER A 248 -1.59 20.47 44.72
CA SER A 248 -1.70 21.80 44.11
C SER A 248 -1.86 22.82 45.23
N HIS A 249 -1.60 24.10 44.95
CA HIS A 249 -1.97 25.18 45.87
C HIS A 249 -3.50 25.23 46.04
N ALA A 250 -4.25 25.08 44.93
CA ALA A 250 -5.69 25.20 44.92
C ALA A 250 -6.42 23.84 44.94
N SER A 251 -7.31 23.64 45.91
CA SER A 251 -8.14 22.43 46.07
C SER A 251 -9.09 22.21 44.89
N LYS A 252 -9.47 23.30 44.21
CA LYS A 252 -10.36 23.28 43.05
C LYS A 252 -9.73 22.60 41.84
N ALA A 253 -8.43 22.79 41.62
CA ALA A 253 -7.69 22.18 40.51
C ALA A 253 -7.69 20.64 40.60
N LEU A 254 -7.72 20.12 41.83
CA LEU A 254 -7.62 18.69 42.12
C LEU A 254 -8.95 17.92 42.01
N ARG A 255 -10.11 18.60 42.05
CA ARG A 255 -11.45 17.96 42.08
C ARG A 255 -11.71 17.05 40.87
N VAL A 256 -11.20 17.43 39.70
CA VAL A 256 -11.51 16.76 38.42
C VAL A 256 -10.64 15.51 38.19
N VAL A 257 -9.50 15.41 38.89
CA VAL A 257 -8.53 14.33 38.67
C VAL A 257 -9.15 12.95 38.93
N LYS A 258 -9.84 12.77 40.07
CA LYS A 258 -10.46 11.48 40.45
C LYS A 258 -11.59 11.08 39.50
N GLU A 259 -12.35 12.04 38.99
CA GLU A 259 -13.45 11.77 38.05
C GLU A 259 -12.93 11.30 36.68
N LEU A 260 -11.77 11.81 36.24
CA LEU A 260 -11.15 11.39 34.99
C LEU A 260 -10.58 9.97 35.09
N LEU A 261 -10.17 9.48 36.26
CA LEU A 261 -9.68 8.11 36.40
C LEU A 261 -10.74 7.07 36.02
N ALA A 262 -10.28 5.94 35.47
CA ALA A 262 -11.12 4.80 35.16
C ALA A 262 -11.91 4.38 36.42
N PRO A 263 -13.23 4.07 36.33
CA PRO A 263 -14.06 3.78 37.50
C PRO A 263 -13.48 2.71 38.43
N SER A 264 -12.78 1.71 37.90
CA SER A 264 -12.15 0.63 38.65
C SER A 264 -10.88 1.04 39.41
N LEU A 265 -10.24 2.15 39.03
CA LEU A 265 -9.06 2.72 39.71
C LEU A 265 -9.44 3.76 40.77
N ARG A 266 -10.64 4.35 40.70
CA ARG A 266 -11.11 5.37 41.65
C ARG A 266 -11.05 4.93 43.12
N PRO A 267 -11.36 3.68 43.49
CA PRO A 267 -11.22 3.22 44.88
C PRO A 267 -9.79 3.25 45.43
N LEU A 268 -8.78 3.19 44.54
CA LEU A 268 -7.37 3.27 44.92
C LEU A 268 -6.90 4.71 45.19
N CYS A 269 -7.79 5.69 45.00
CA CYS A 269 -7.49 7.11 45.12
C CYS A 269 -8.34 7.76 46.22
N VAL A 270 -7.70 8.49 47.12
CA VAL A 270 -8.37 9.28 48.15
C VAL A 270 -8.18 10.77 47.83
N SER A 271 -9.28 11.52 47.82
CA SER A 271 -9.26 12.97 47.62
C SER A 271 -9.68 13.68 48.90
N VAL A 272 -8.82 14.58 49.40
CA VAL A 272 -9.00 15.33 50.65
C VAL A 272 -8.95 16.82 50.31
N LEU A 273 -10.07 17.36 49.82
CA LEU A 273 -10.11 18.68 49.19
C LEU A 273 -10.82 19.75 50.03
N HIS A 274 -11.88 19.38 50.76
CA HIS A 274 -12.77 20.28 51.52
C HIS A 274 -13.16 19.66 52.87
N GLY A 275 -13.93 20.39 53.67
CA GLY A 275 -14.30 20.09 55.07
C GLY A 275 -14.51 18.64 55.45
N ASP A 276 -14.33 18.35 56.73
CA ASP A 276 -14.04 17.01 57.23
C ASP A 276 -15.15 15.97 56.94
N ASP A 277 -16.39 16.40 56.76
CA ASP A 277 -17.54 15.55 56.43
C ASP A 277 -17.47 14.93 55.02
N ASP A 278 -17.06 15.70 54.01
CA ASP A 278 -17.01 15.20 52.62
C ASP A 278 -15.72 14.43 52.35
N SER A 279 -14.60 14.85 52.94
CA SER A 279 -13.34 14.07 52.89
C SER A 279 -13.49 12.71 53.56
N SER A 280 -14.21 12.63 54.69
CA SER A 280 -14.42 11.36 55.40
C SER A 280 -15.33 10.40 54.63
N LYS A 281 -16.32 10.90 53.87
CA LYS A 281 -17.11 10.09 52.95
C LYS A 281 -16.27 9.55 51.80
N GLU A 282 -15.44 10.40 51.18
CA GLU A 282 -14.57 9.95 50.09
C GLU A 282 -13.56 8.89 50.55
N LEU A 283 -13.03 9.05 51.78
CA LEU A 283 -12.22 8.04 52.44
C LEU A 283 -12.99 6.73 52.66
N ASP A 284 -14.21 6.79 53.20
CA ASP A 284 -15.05 5.61 53.43
C ASP A 284 -15.37 4.88 52.11
N GLU A 285 -15.71 5.60 51.05
CA GLU A 285 -15.95 5.02 49.71
C GLU A 285 -14.72 4.30 49.16
N SER A 286 -13.55 4.95 49.21
CA SER A 286 -12.31 4.38 48.71
C SER A 286 -11.85 3.17 49.53
N ILE A 287 -11.87 3.26 50.86
CA ILE A 287 -11.49 2.16 51.77
C ILE A 287 -12.48 1.00 51.66
N SER A 288 -13.80 1.26 51.66
CA SER A 288 -14.81 0.24 51.43
C SER A 288 -14.61 -0.45 50.08
N GLY A 289 -14.29 0.31 49.03
CA GLY A 289 -13.98 -0.21 47.71
C GLY A 289 -12.76 -1.13 47.70
N ILE A 290 -11.67 -0.74 48.37
CA ILE A 290 -10.47 -1.57 48.54
C ILE A 290 -10.81 -2.87 49.25
N ILE A 291 -11.47 -2.81 50.41
CA ILE A 291 -11.82 -4.02 51.21
C ILE A 291 -12.72 -4.96 50.40
N ASN A 292 -13.73 -4.42 49.73
CA ASN A 292 -14.66 -5.22 48.91
C ASN A 292 -13.96 -5.91 47.73
N TYR A 293 -12.97 -5.26 47.11
CA TYR A 293 -12.20 -5.86 46.03
C TYR A 293 -11.23 -6.93 46.54
N LEU A 294 -10.51 -6.64 47.63
CA LEU A 294 -9.59 -7.58 48.29
C LEU A 294 -10.31 -8.85 48.77
N ALA A 295 -11.57 -8.75 49.18
CA ALA A 295 -12.38 -9.90 49.58
C ALA A 295 -12.79 -10.82 48.41
N LYS A 296 -12.85 -10.29 47.17
CA LYS A 296 -13.33 -11.01 45.98
C LYS A 296 -12.21 -11.55 45.08
N SER A 297 -10.99 -11.05 45.25
CA SER A 297 -9.88 -11.28 44.33
C SER A 297 -8.65 -11.80 45.07
N SER A 298 -7.82 -12.60 44.39
CA SER A 298 -6.55 -13.10 44.91
C SER A 298 -5.41 -12.76 43.95
N ALA A 299 -4.19 -12.60 44.46
CA ALA A 299 -3.02 -12.27 43.65
C ALA A 299 -2.77 -13.28 42.51
N PRO A 300 -2.85 -14.62 42.71
CA PRO A 300 -2.63 -15.59 41.63
C PRO A 300 -3.65 -15.48 40.49
N LYS A 301 -4.91 -15.17 40.81
CA LYS A 301 -5.96 -14.99 39.79
C LYS A 301 -5.70 -13.74 38.94
N LEU A 302 -5.36 -12.62 39.59
CA LEU A 302 -5.02 -11.39 38.90
C LEU A 302 -3.77 -11.56 38.03
N GLU A 303 -2.79 -12.34 38.49
CA GLU A 303 -1.57 -12.61 37.73
C GLU A 303 -1.84 -13.40 36.44
N GLU A 304 -2.74 -14.37 36.46
CA GLU A 304 -3.14 -15.09 35.24
C GLU A 304 -3.92 -14.19 34.26
N GLU A 305 -4.84 -13.35 34.75
CA GLU A 305 -5.54 -12.36 33.92
C GLU A 305 -4.57 -11.34 33.29
N ILE A 306 -3.59 -10.85 34.06
CA ILE A 306 -2.54 -9.96 33.56
C ILE A 306 -1.73 -10.65 32.46
N ARG A 307 -1.38 -11.94 32.62
CA ARG A 307 -0.62 -12.70 31.63
C ARG A 307 -1.39 -12.79 30.30
N GLN A 308 -2.69 -13.08 30.34
CA GLN A 308 -3.54 -13.12 29.15
C GLN A 308 -3.63 -11.76 28.46
N LEU A 309 -3.87 -10.70 29.23
CA LEU A 309 -3.92 -9.33 28.71
C LEU A 309 -2.57 -8.87 28.14
N THR A 310 -1.45 -9.34 28.70
CA THR A 310 -0.10 -9.04 28.19
C THR A 310 0.10 -9.59 26.78
N VAL A 311 -0.33 -10.84 26.55
CA VAL A 311 -0.24 -11.49 25.23
C VAL A 311 -1.09 -10.73 24.22
N GLU A 312 -2.38 -10.51 24.52
CA GLU A 312 -3.30 -9.80 23.62
C GLU A 312 -2.80 -8.38 23.30
N ARG A 313 -2.33 -7.65 24.31
CA ARG A 313 -1.77 -6.30 24.14
C ARG A 313 -0.56 -6.30 23.21
N THR A 314 0.37 -7.25 23.40
CA THR A 314 1.59 -7.33 22.58
C THR A 314 1.26 -7.60 21.11
N GLU A 315 0.25 -8.43 20.83
CA GLU A 315 -0.24 -8.68 19.47
C GLU A 315 -0.87 -7.43 18.85
N LEU A 316 -1.74 -6.73 19.60
CA LEU A 316 -2.40 -5.51 19.14
C LEU A 316 -1.41 -4.37 18.85
N VAL A 317 -0.38 -4.19 19.70
CA VAL A 317 0.68 -3.19 19.46
C VAL A 317 1.43 -3.51 18.17
N LYS A 318 1.86 -4.77 17.99
CA LYS A 318 2.56 -5.19 16.76
C LYS A 318 1.71 -4.99 15.50
N GLU A 319 0.42 -5.31 15.56
CA GLU A 319 -0.49 -5.12 14.43
C GLU A 319 -0.72 -3.64 14.13
N SER A 320 -0.87 -2.81 15.17
CA SER A 320 -1.01 -1.35 15.03
C SER A 320 0.22 -0.70 14.41
N ASP A 321 1.42 -1.08 14.85
CA ASP A 321 2.67 -0.54 14.30
C ASP A 321 2.88 -0.95 12.84
N LYS A 322 2.55 -2.20 12.49
CA LYS A 322 2.57 -2.65 11.10
C LYS A 322 1.60 -1.84 10.23
N LEU A 323 0.36 -1.64 10.67
CA LEU A 323 -0.62 -0.84 9.92
C LEU A 323 -0.21 0.62 9.76
N ARG A 324 0.40 1.24 10.78
CA ARG A 324 0.96 2.58 10.67
C ARG A 324 2.08 2.64 9.65
N GLN A 325 2.94 1.62 9.59
CA GLN A 325 3.97 1.51 8.58
C GLN A 325 3.37 1.35 7.18
N ASP A 326 2.39 0.44 7.01
CA ASP A 326 1.69 0.22 5.74
C ASP A 326 1.00 1.51 5.25
N LEU A 327 0.38 2.27 6.14
CA LEU A 327 -0.28 3.56 5.86
C LEU A 327 0.75 4.64 5.47
N ARG A 328 1.90 4.69 6.15
CA ARG A 328 3.00 5.59 5.79
C ARG A 328 3.57 5.25 4.42
N GLU A 329 3.76 3.97 4.13
CA GLU A 329 4.23 3.51 2.83
C GLU A 329 3.21 3.83 1.72
N ALA A 330 1.91 3.61 1.97
CA ALA A 330 0.84 3.98 1.05
C ALA A 330 0.79 5.50 0.78
N ALA A 331 0.89 6.32 1.84
CA ALA A 331 0.95 7.78 1.70
C ALA A 331 2.19 8.24 0.91
N LEU A 332 3.35 7.61 1.11
CA LEU A 332 4.58 7.93 0.36
C LEU A 332 4.49 7.51 -1.12
N MET A 333 3.68 6.50 -1.47
CA MET A 333 3.51 6.06 -2.85
C MET A 333 2.80 7.10 -3.73
N GLU A 334 1.92 7.93 -3.17
CA GLU A 334 1.25 9.01 -3.92
C GLU A 334 2.21 10.11 -4.41
N TYR A 335 3.33 10.31 -3.71
CA TYR A 335 4.28 11.39 -3.98
C TYR A 335 5.60 10.92 -4.61
N ARG A 336 5.78 9.60 -4.78
CA ARG A 336 6.99 9.06 -5.41
C ARG A 336 6.93 9.30 -6.92
N ARG A 337 7.84 10.14 -7.43
CA ARG A 337 7.95 10.39 -8.88
C ARG A 337 8.21 9.09 -9.63
N VAL A 338 7.30 8.75 -10.55
CA VAL A 338 7.41 7.58 -11.40
C VAL A 338 8.28 7.95 -12.59
N ASP A 339 9.40 7.25 -12.74
CA ASP A 339 10.23 7.35 -13.93
C ASP A 339 9.60 6.53 -15.06
N PHE A 340 9.24 7.18 -16.16
CA PHE A 340 8.75 6.51 -17.36
C PHE A 340 9.40 7.16 -18.59
N GLN A 341 10.14 6.35 -19.36
CA GLN A 341 10.91 6.80 -20.53
C GLN A 341 11.86 8.00 -20.25
N GLY A 342 12.46 8.06 -19.07
CA GLY A 342 13.41 9.11 -18.68
C GLY A 342 12.78 10.41 -18.20
N GLN A 343 11.44 10.47 -18.10
CA GLN A 343 10.71 11.58 -17.49
C GLN A 343 10.16 11.18 -16.11
N LYS A 344 10.46 11.99 -15.10
CA LYS A 344 10.00 11.79 -13.72
C LYS A 344 8.74 12.62 -13.46
N ASN A 345 7.58 11.97 -13.48
CA ASN A 345 6.29 12.61 -13.26
C ASN A 345 5.62 12.14 -11.96
N LEU A 346 4.79 12.97 -11.36
CA LEU A 346 3.96 12.59 -10.21
C LEU A 346 2.83 11.64 -10.65
N PRO A 347 2.43 10.64 -9.83
CA PRO A 347 1.28 9.76 -10.11
C PRO A 347 0.00 10.52 -10.46
N ALA A 348 -0.31 11.61 -9.75
CA ALA A 348 -1.47 12.46 -10.03
C ALA A 348 -1.43 13.13 -11.42
N ALA A 349 -0.25 13.58 -11.86
CA ALA A 349 -0.08 14.17 -13.20
C ALA A 349 -0.24 13.11 -14.30
N LEU A 350 0.26 11.89 -14.06
CA LEU A 350 0.06 10.75 -14.95
C LEU A 350 -1.42 10.34 -15.00
N GLY A 351 -2.12 10.32 -13.86
CA GLY A 351 -3.56 10.06 -13.78
C GLY A 351 -4.40 11.08 -14.56
N ARG A 352 -4.12 12.38 -14.39
CA ARG A 352 -4.77 13.45 -15.17
C ARG A 352 -4.55 13.27 -16.68
N ARG A 353 -3.32 12.96 -17.08
CA ARG A 353 -2.99 12.68 -18.49
C ARG A 353 -3.75 11.48 -19.04
N ILE A 354 -3.71 10.34 -18.34
CA ILE A 354 -4.42 9.10 -18.73
C ILE A 354 -5.93 9.36 -18.86
N ALA A 355 -6.51 10.14 -17.95
CA ALA A 355 -7.93 10.50 -17.99
C ALA A 355 -8.25 11.39 -19.21
N SER A 356 -7.45 12.41 -19.48
CA SER A 356 -7.64 13.31 -20.62
C SER A 356 -7.45 12.63 -21.99
N GLU A 357 -6.57 11.63 -22.06
CA GLU A 357 -6.28 10.88 -23.28
C GLU A 357 -7.16 9.62 -23.45
N ARG A 358 -8.03 9.31 -22.47
CA ARG A 358 -8.78 8.04 -22.40
C ARG A 358 -9.63 7.77 -23.64
N GLU A 359 -10.37 8.77 -24.12
CA GLU A 359 -11.24 8.63 -25.30
C GLU A 359 -10.44 8.45 -26.59
N GLN A 360 -9.22 8.98 -26.67
CA GLN A 360 -8.40 8.98 -27.89
C GLN A 360 -7.45 7.78 -27.96
N HIS A 361 -6.91 7.34 -26.82
CA HIS A 361 -5.79 6.40 -26.74
C HIS A 361 -6.04 5.21 -25.79
N GLY A 362 -7.14 5.19 -25.04
CA GLY A 362 -7.46 4.14 -24.07
C GLY A 362 -8.12 2.88 -24.63
N TRP A 363 -7.91 2.56 -25.91
CA TRP A 363 -8.62 1.47 -26.59
C TRP A 363 -7.91 0.11 -26.55
N ILE A 364 -6.71 -0.02 -25.96
CA ILE A 364 -6.03 -1.33 -25.78
C ILE A 364 -6.48 -1.96 -24.44
N PRO A 365 -7.15 -3.13 -24.44
CA PRO A 365 -7.59 -3.78 -23.22
C PRO A 365 -6.50 -4.65 -22.58
N GLY A 366 -6.56 -4.79 -21.24
CA GLY A 366 -5.77 -5.76 -20.48
C GLY A 366 -4.27 -5.50 -20.34
N PRO A 367 -3.59 -6.22 -19.44
CA PRO A 367 -2.18 -5.98 -19.15
C PRO A 367 -1.30 -6.24 -20.38
N THR A 368 -0.28 -5.41 -20.54
CA THR A 368 0.78 -5.49 -21.55
C THR A 368 2.12 -5.88 -20.92
N SER A 369 3.05 -6.44 -21.70
CA SER A 369 4.42 -6.74 -21.24
C SER A 369 5.25 -5.47 -21.04
N GLU A 370 6.25 -5.50 -20.15
CA GLU A 370 7.15 -4.37 -19.83
C GLU A 370 8.15 -3.97 -20.94
N ALA A 371 8.03 -4.49 -22.15
CA ALA A 371 8.90 -4.14 -23.27
C ALA A 371 8.67 -2.69 -23.76
N ASP A 372 9.75 -1.95 -24.05
CA ASP A 372 9.68 -0.53 -24.46
C ASP A 372 8.86 -0.26 -25.73
N LYS A 373 8.67 -1.26 -26.60
CA LYS A 373 7.91 -1.14 -27.86
C LYS A 373 7.07 -2.39 -28.13
N CYS A 374 5.91 -2.18 -28.76
CA CYS A 374 5.08 -3.26 -29.29
C CYS A 374 5.90 -4.11 -30.29
N PRO A 375 5.88 -5.45 -30.21
CA PRO A 375 6.62 -6.33 -31.13
C PRO A 375 6.08 -6.32 -32.56
N LEU A 376 4.87 -5.78 -32.78
CA LEU A 376 4.26 -5.62 -34.10
C LEU A 376 4.37 -4.18 -34.57
N SER A 377 4.67 -4.00 -35.86
CA SER A 377 4.69 -2.67 -36.47
C SER A 377 3.27 -2.12 -36.68
N GLU A 378 3.15 -0.81 -36.90
CA GLU A 378 1.86 -0.19 -37.21
C GLU A 378 1.25 -0.75 -38.51
N GLU A 379 2.08 -1.18 -39.46
CA GLU A 379 1.62 -1.86 -40.68
C GLU A 379 1.07 -3.26 -40.39
N ASP A 380 1.69 -4.01 -39.47
CA ASP A 380 1.24 -5.35 -39.10
C ASP A 380 -0.12 -5.30 -38.38
N ILE A 381 -0.33 -4.30 -37.51
CA ILE A 381 -1.64 -4.07 -36.87
C ILE A 381 -2.69 -3.66 -37.90
N LYS A 382 -2.36 -2.79 -38.87
CA LYS A 382 -3.28 -2.43 -39.96
C LYS A 382 -3.64 -3.64 -40.83
N LYS A 383 -2.68 -4.53 -41.11
CA LYS A 383 -2.94 -5.80 -41.82
C LYS A 383 -3.87 -6.70 -41.01
N LEU A 384 -3.63 -6.85 -39.71
CA LEU A 384 -4.44 -7.67 -38.81
C LEU A 384 -5.92 -7.21 -38.79
N TYR A 385 -6.17 -5.90 -38.72
CA TYR A 385 -7.54 -5.35 -38.75
C TYR A 385 -8.19 -5.50 -40.14
N ARG A 386 -7.45 -5.32 -41.25
CA ARG A 386 -7.99 -5.59 -42.59
C ARG A 386 -8.45 -7.04 -42.77
N MET A 387 -7.81 -7.99 -42.10
CA MET A 387 -8.22 -9.39 -42.14
C MET A 387 -9.56 -9.64 -41.42
N ASN A 388 -10.05 -8.73 -40.56
CA ASN A 388 -11.40 -8.81 -39.99
C ASN A 388 -12.49 -8.79 -41.08
N SER A 389 -12.28 -8.04 -42.17
CA SER A 389 -13.26 -7.97 -43.27
C SER A 389 -13.10 -9.07 -44.34
N GLN A 390 -11.94 -9.73 -44.38
CA GLN A 390 -11.61 -10.76 -45.37
C GLN A 390 -12.01 -12.19 -44.94
N LEU A 391 -12.00 -12.45 -43.63
CA LEU A 391 -12.37 -13.74 -43.04
C LEU A 391 -13.68 -13.56 -42.27
N THR A 392 -14.65 -14.45 -42.42
CA THR A 392 -15.84 -14.48 -41.54
C THR A 392 -15.56 -15.31 -40.28
N ASP A 393 -16.39 -15.19 -39.24
CA ASP A 393 -16.25 -16.04 -38.04
C ASP A 393 -16.48 -17.52 -38.35
N GLU A 394 -17.36 -17.80 -39.32
CA GLU A 394 -17.56 -19.15 -39.86
C GLU A 394 -16.31 -19.67 -40.59
N ASP A 395 -15.66 -18.85 -41.42
CA ASP A 395 -14.42 -19.24 -42.12
C ASP A 395 -13.28 -19.48 -41.11
N ASN A 396 -13.16 -18.66 -40.07
CA ASN A 396 -12.16 -18.85 -39.00
C ASN A 396 -12.38 -20.16 -38.25
N ALA A 397 -13.63 -20.48 -37.90
CA ALA A 397 -13.97 -21.74 -37.22
C ALA A 397 -13.75 -22.97 -38.10
N LEU A 398 -14.03 -22.86 -39.41
CA LEU A 398 -13.80 -23.93 -40.38
C LEU A 398 -12.30 -24.17 -40.63
N LEU A 399 -11.50 -23.11 -40.79
CA LEU A 399 -10.05 -23.18 -41.04
C LEU A 399 -9.23 -23.54 -39.79
N ALA A 400 -9.80 -23.38 -38.59
CA ALA A 400 -9.18 -23.82 -37.34
C ALA A 400 -9.15 -25.35 -37.16
N GLY A 401 -10.08 -26.07 -37.81
CA GLY A 401 -10.16 -27.53 -37.79
C GLY A 401 -9.40 -28.19 -38.96
N PRO A 402 -9.15 -29.51 -38.90
CA PRO A 402 -8.49 -30.22 -39.98
C PRO A 402 -9.42 -30.31 -41.21
N LEU A 403 -9.02 -29.69 -42.32
CA LEU A 403 -9.70 -29.77 -43.62
C LEU A 403 -8.83 -30.56 -44.60
N PRO A 404 -9.42 -31.38 -45.48
CA PRO A 404 -8.67 -32.07 -46.52
C PRO A 404 -8.13 -31.07 -47.54
N SER A 405 -6.93 -31.31 -48.07
CA SER A 405 -6.43 -30.50 -49.19
C SER A 405 -7.18 -30.85 -50.49
N LEU A 406 -7.20 -29.94 -51.46
CA LEU A 406 -7.84 -30.19 -52.76
C LEU A 406 -7.25 -31.41 -53.47
N ASP A 407 -5.97 -31.71 -53.25
CA ASP A 407 -5.28 -32.84 -53.88
C ASP A 407 -5.57 -34.21 -53.21
N GLN A 408 -6.19 -34.20 -52.03
CA GLN A 408 -6.53 -35.42 -51.27
C GLN A 408 -7.89 -36.01 -51.65
N LEU A 409 -8.73 -35.22 -52.34
CA LEU A 409 -10.06 -35.59 -52.79
C LEU A 409 -10.13 -35.43 -54.31
N PRO A 410 -10.90 -36.27 -55.02
CA PRO A 410 -11.04 -36.12 -56.46
C PRO A 410 -11.73 -34.79 -56.79
N SER A 411 -11.32 -34.14 -57.88
CA SER A 411 -12.10 -33.04 -58.45
C SER A 411 -13.47 -33.53 -58.92
N ALA A 412 -14.43 -32.62 -59.13
CA ALA A 412 -15.75 -32.99 -59.64
C ALA A 412 -15.69 -33.79 -60.96
N LYS A 413 -14.73 -33.46 -61.85
CA LYS A 413 -14.50 -34.21 -63.10
C LYS A 413 -13.96 -35.62 -62.86
N GLU A 414 -13.00 -35.77 -61.95
CA GLU A 414 -12.40 -37.07 -61.61
C GLU A 414 -13.39 -37.97 -60.87
N PHE A 415 -14.23 -37.40 -60.01
CA PHE A 415 -15.30 -38.10 -59.29
C PHE A 415 -16.34 -38.69 -60.27
N ILE A 416 -16.77 -37.90 -61.26
CA ILE A 416 -17.68 -38.35 -62.32
C ILE A 416 -17.02 -39.47 -63.14
N SER A 417 -15.79 -39.24 -63.64
CA SER A 417 -15.04 -40.21 -64.44
C SER A 417 -14.82 -41.54 -63.71
N TYR A 418 -14.53 -41.52 -62.40
CA TYR A 418 -14.33 -42.71 -61.58
C TYR A 418 -15.60 -43.56 -61.49
N PHE A 419 -16.76 -42.96 -61.19
CA PHE A 419 -18.01 -43.71 -61.04
C PHE A 419 -18.57 -44.18 -62.38
N ASP A 420 -18.30 -43.47 -63.48
CA ASP A 420 -18.63 -43.92 -64.84
C ASP A 420 -17.78 -45.14 -65.25
N GLN A 421 -16.45 -45.12 -65.00
CA GLN A 421 -15.56 -46.27 -65.21
C GLN A 421 -15.93 -47.48 -64.32
N PHE A 422 -16.27 -47.23 -63.06
CA PHE A 422 -16.71 -48.28 -62.14
C PHE A 422 -17.99 -48.98 -62.62
N LYS A 423 -18.96 -48.22 -63.15
CA LYS A 423 -20.22 -48.77 -63.69
C LYS A 423 -20.03 -49.59 -64.97
N SER A 424 -19.05 -49.29 -65.82
CA SER A 424 -18.81 -50.04 -67.06
C SER A 424 -18.13 -51.40 -66.84
N LEU A 425 -17.30 -51.52 -65.78
CA LEU A 425 -16.46 -52.71 -65.54
C LEU A 425 -17.12 -53.78 -64.64
N ASP A 426 -18.11 -53.44 -63.80
CA ASP A 426 -18.70 -54.33 -62.77
C ASP A 426 -19.61 -55.46 -63.32
N LYS A 427 -19.69 -55.69 -64.65
CA LYS A 427 -20.66 -56.62 -65.26
C LYS A 427 -20.14 -57.93 -65.86
N LYS A 428 -18.84 -58.25 -65.85
CA LYS A 428 -18.33 -59.53 -66.40
C LYS A 428 -17.03 -59.98 -65.72
N ILE A 429 -17.09 -60.98 -64.84
CA ILE A 429 -15.88 -61.74 -64.43
C ILE A 429 -16.27 -63.23 -64.25
N PRO A 430 -15.79 -64.16 -65.10
CA PRO A 430 -15.92 -65.60 -64.90
C PRO A 430 -14.85 -66.17 -63.94
N GLU A 431 -15.20 -67.23 -63.19
CA GLU A 431 -14.32 -67.88 -62.19
C GLU A 431 -13.15 -68.72 -62.76
N GLU A 432 -13.09 -68.92 -64.08
CA GLU A 432 -12.20 -69.89 -64.76
C GLU A 432 -10.71 -69.49 -64.80
N ILE A 433 -10.33 -68.28 -64.37
CA ILE A 433 -8.97 -67.73 -64.52
C ILE A 433 -8.01 -68.26 -63.42
N LYS A 434 -8.52 -68.74 -62.29
CA LYS A 434 -7.71 -69.11 -61.11
C LYS A 434 -6.78 -70.31 -61.32
N GLU A 435 -7.01 -71.17 -62.32
CA GLU A 435 -6.19 -72.37 -62.56
C GLU A 435 -4.80 -72.04 -63.15
N PHE A 436 -4.70 -70.94 -63.90
CA PHE A 436 -3.50 -70.60 -64.69
C PHE A 436 -2.57 -69.58 -64.03
N TRP A 437 -2.97 -69.03 -62.88
CA TRP A 437 -2.27 -67.96 -62.17
C TRP A 437 -2.02 -68.35 -60.71
N GLU A 438 -0.87 -67.99 -60.15
CA GLU A 438 -0.60 -68.16 -58.73
C GLU A 438 -1.37 -67.16 -57.85
N PRO A 439 -1.70 -67.49 -56.57
CA PRO A 439 -2.51 -66.62 -55.70
C PRO A 439 -1.85 -65.30 -55.29
N ALA A 440 -0.60 -65.04 -55.70
CA ALA A 440 0.15 -63.84 -55.32
C ALA A 440 -0.26 -62.64 -56.18
N SER A 441 -0.57 -61.52 -55.51
CA SER A 441 -1.15 -60.31 -56.09
C SER A 441 -0.14 -59.48 -56.89
N VAL A 442 -0.24 -59.58 -58.22
CA VAL A 442 0.53 -58.78 -59.18
C VAL A 442 -0.25 -57.52 -59.56
N GLY A 443 0.43 -56.39 -59.70
CA GLY A 443 -0.18 -55.10 -60.09
C GLY A 443 -0.52 -55.02 -61.59
N VAL A 444 -1.55 -54.24 -61.92
CA VAL A 444 -2.02 -53.98 -63.31
C VAL A 444 -0.86 -53.64 -64.25
N VAL A 445 0.06 -52.77 -63.81
CA VAL A 445 1.21 -52.32 -64.62
C VAL A 445 2.14 -53.46 -65.02
N ALA A 446 2.38 -54.44 -64.14
CA ALA A 446 3.24 -55.58 -64.47
C ALA A 446 2.55 -56.54 -65.46
N LEU A 447 1.23 -56.70 -65.35
CA LEU A 447 0.43 -57.48 -66.29
C LEU A 447 0.29 -56.79 -67.66
N GLU A 448 0.10 -55.47 -67.68
CA GLU A 448 0.12 -54.67 -68.92
C GLU A 448 1.50 -54.67 -69.58
N ARG A 449 2.58 -54.61 -68.78
CA ARG A 449 3.94 -54.74 -69.27
C ARG A 449 4.17 -56.10 -69.90
N LEU A 450 3.75 -57.19 -69.25
CA LEU A 450 3.82 -58.53 -69.82
C LEU A 450 3.00 -58.64 -71.10
N LYS A 451 1.77 -58.13 -71.11
CA LYS A 451 0.91 -58.08 -72.30
C LYS A 451 1.63 -57.37 -73.45
N HIS A 452 2.21 -56.20 -73.17
CA HIS A 452 2.95 -55.43 -74.17
C HIS A 452 4.18 -56.19 -74.67
N HIS A 453 4.94 -56.82 -73.79
CA HIS A 453 6.10 -57.63 -74.18
C HIS A 453 5.73 -58.90 -74.97
N LEU A 454 4.63 -59.57 -74.61
CA LEU A 454 4.07 -60.70 -75.38
C LEU A 454 3.63 -60.24 -76.78
N ALA A 455 2.98 -59.09 -76.89
CA ALA A 455 2.61 -58.50 -78.17
C ALA A 455 3.84 -58.07 -79.00
N ASN A 456 4.85 -57.45 -78.38
CA ASN A 456 6.08 -57.05 -79.05
C ASN A 456 6.89 -58.26 -79.54
N ALA A 457 6.86 -59.40 -78.83
CA ALA A 457 7.58 -60.60 -79.24
C ALA A 457 7.02 -61.23 -80.52
N ILE A 458 5.74 -61.01 -80.84
CA ILE A 458 5.12 -61.44 -82.10
C ILE A 458 5.12 -60.35 -83.17
N GLU A 459 5.41 -59.11 -82.78
CA GLU A 459 5.48 -57.98 -83.70
C GLU A 459 6.68 -58.11 -84.62
N GLY A 460 6.44 -58.08 -85.94
CA GLY A 460 7.50 -58.25 -86.95
C GLY A 460 7.93 -59.68 -87.25
N VAL A 461 7.33 -60.69 -86.59
CA VAL A 461 7.56 -62.11 -86.92
C VAL A 461 6.80 -62.46 -88.21
N GLU A 462 7.54 -62.75 -89.28
CA GLU A 462 6.98 -63.13 -90.58
C GLU A 462 6.77 -64.66 -90.65
N LEU A 463 5.69 -65.17 -90.04
CA LEU A 463 5.38 -66.62 -89.98
C LEU A 463 5.30 -67.30 -91.36
N ASP A 464 4.85 -66.56 -92.38
CA ASP A 464 4.70 -67.06 -93.75
C ASP A 464 5.99 -66.93 -94.59
N SER A 465 7.07 -66.38 -94.02
CA SER A 465 8.34 -66.11 -94.69
C SER A 465 9.35 -67.23 -94.42
N PRO A 466 9.67 -68.08 -95.42
CA PRO A 466 10.50 -69.27 -95.19
C PRO A 466 11.90 -68.94 -94.67
N TRP A 467 12.52 -67.86 -95.18
CA TRP A 467 13.87 -67.46 -94.75
C TRP A 467 13.90 -66.94 -93.32
N PHE A 468 12.85 -66.25 -92.88
CA PHE A 468 12.76 -65.69 -91.53
C PHE A 468 12.65 -66.82 -90.51
N MET A 469 11.73 -67.76 -90.75
CA MET A 469 11.54 -68.92 -89.87
C MET A 469 12.74 -69.87 -89.87
N GLU A 470 13.43 -70.04 -91.00
CA GLU A 470 14.72 -70.77 -91.06
C GLU A 470 15.78 -70.10 -90.17
N CYS A 471 15.84 -68.77 -90.12
CA CYS A 471 16.78 -68.03 -89.29
C CYS A 471 16.45 -68.13 -87.80
N VAL A 472 15.17 -67.99 -87.42
CA VAL A 472 14.72 -68.17 -86.02
C VAL A 472 15.00 -69.60 -85.55
N GLN A 473 14.77 -70.60 -86.40
CA GLN A 473 15.09 -71.99 -86.07
C GLN A 473 16.60 -72.22 -85.94
N ALA A 474 17.42 -71.71 -86.87
CA ALA A 474 18.87 -71.84 -86.80
C ALA A 474 19.44 -71.19 -85.52
N GLY A 475 18.87 -70.07 -85.09
CA GLY A 475 19.22 -69.39 -83.84
C GLY A 475 19.08 -70.26 -82.59
N GLY A 476 17.97 -70.99 -82.48
CA GLY A 476 17.67 -71.86 -81.34
C GLY A 476 18.43 -73.20 -81.31
N GLU A 477 18.92 -73.70 -82.44
CA GLU A 477 19.67 -74.97 -82.52
C GLU A 477 21.15 -74.85 -82.14
N HIS A 478 21.69 -73.62 -82.03
CA HIS A 478 23.10 -73.29 -81.72
C HIS A 478 24.15 -74.19 -82.40
N GLY A 479 24.68 -73.76 -83.56
CA GLY A 479 25.78 -74.44 -84.26
C GLY A 479 26.11 -73.79 -85.61
N ASP A 480 26.92 -74.47 -86.43
CA ASP A 480 27.51 -73.98 -87.71
C ASP A 480 26.51 -73.28 -88.67
N LYS A 481 25.22 -73.64 -88.59
CA LYS A 481 24.15 -73.01 -89.38
C LYS A 481 23.83 -71.58 -88.95
N ALA A 482 23.80 -71.28 -87.65
CA ALA A 482 23.56 -69.93 -87.14
C ALA A 482 24.77 -69.02 -87.42
N ASP A 483 25.98 -69.56 -87.31
CA ASP A 483 27.22 -68.80 -87.54
C ASP A 483 27.36 -68.38 -89.00
N SER A 484 26.97 -69.25 -89.95
CA SER A 484 26.89 -68.88 -91.37
C SER A 484 25.95 -67.69 -91.65
N TRP A 485 24.86 -67.53 -90.88
CA TRP A 485 23.96 -66.37 -90.99
C TRP A 485 24.57 -65.12 -90.33
N ARG A 486 25.21 -65.26 -89.17
CA ARG A 486 25.91 -64.16 -88.49
C ARG A 486 27.09 -63.64 -89.30
N GLU A 487 27.86 -64.52 -89.95
CA GLU A 487 28.94 -64.14 -90.86
C GLU A 487 28.43 -63.33 -92.06
N LEU A 488 27.27 -63.69 -92.62
CA LEU A 488 26.66 -62.91 -93.70
C LEU A 488 26.25 -61.51 -93.21
N ILE A 489 25.61 -61.42 -92.02
CA ILE A 489 25.23 -60.15 -91.40
C ILE A 489 26.47 -59.28 -91.16
N GLU A 490 27.53 -59.85 -90.61
CA GLU A 490 28.77 -59.14 -90.33
C GLU A 490 29.49 -58.70 -91.60
N LEU A 491 29.48 -59.53 -92.65
CA LEU A 491 30.01 -59.14 -93.96
C LEU A 491 29.25 -57.94 -94.54
N VAL A 492 27.92 -57.92 -94.45
CA VAL A 492 27.09 -56.78 -94.91
C VAL A 492 27.43 -55.52 -94.11
N ARG A 493 27.54 -55.62 -92.78
CA ARG A 493 27.87 -54.49 -91.89
C ARG A 493 29.25 -53.91 -92.15
N THR A 494 30.26 -54.78 -92.13
CA THR A 494 31.66 -54.38 -92.34
C THR A 494 31.86 -53.79 -93.74
N SER A 495 31.23 -54.37 -94.76
CA SER A 495 31.24 -53.84 -96.13
C SER A 495 30.61 -52.44 -96.19
N ARG A 496 29.44 -52.25 -95.58
CA ARG A 496 28.76 -50.94 -95.50
C ARG A 496 29.61 -49.89 -94.78
N ASP A 497 30.21 -50.22 -93.65
CA ASP A 497 31.06 -49.30 -92.89
C ASP A 497 32.34 -48.93 -93.65
N GLN A 498 32.99 -49.92 -94.28
CA GLN A 498 34.16 -49.69 -95.14
C GLN A 498 33.83 -48.77 -96.33
N ILE A 499 32.66 -48.96 -96.93
CA ILE A 499 32.16 -48.11 -98.02
C ILE A 499 31.90 -46.70 -97.47
N GLY A 500 31.14 -46.56 -96.38
CA GLY A 500 30.79 -45.27 -95.78
C GLY A 500 32.00 -44.42 -95.37
N LYS A 501 33.06 -45.04 -94.83
CA LYS A 501 34.32 -44.34 -94.48
C LYS A 501 35.00 -43.72 -95.70
N LYS A 502 34.93 -44.39 -96.85
CA LYS A 502 35.58 -43.98 -98.10
C LYS A 502 34.70 -43.07 -98.96
N GLU A 503 33.38 -43.21 -98.84
CA GLU A 503 32.38 -42.58 -99.68
C GLU A 503 32.34 -41.05 -99.55
N LYS A 504 32.67 -40.49 -98.38
CA LYS A 504 32.70 -39.02 -98.18
C LYS A 504 33.60 -38.30 -99.18
N LEU A 505 34.80 -38.85 -99.41
CA LEU A 505 35.78 -38.24 -100.32
C LEU A 505 35.35 -38.43 -101.79
N VAL A 506 34.76 -39.58 -102.09
CA VAL A 506 34.26 -39.95 -103.42
C VAL A 506 33.06 -39.09 -103.82
N VAL A 507 32.09 -38.89 -102.94
CA VAL A 507 30.90 -38.06 -103.24
C VAL A 507 31.29 -36.59 -103.40
N ARG A 508 32.25 -36.09 -102.60
CA ARG A 508 32.68 -34.68 -102.66
C ARG A 508 33.42 -34.34 -103.94
N LEU A 509 34.23 -35.27 -104.45
CA LEU A 509 35.13 -35.02 -105.59
C LEU A 509 34.68 -35.69 -106.88
N GLY A 510 33.67 -36.57 -106.86
CA GLY A 510 33.14 -37.25 -108.05
C GLY A 510 34.22 -37.89 -108.94
N PRO A 511 35.06 -38.79 -108.40
CA PRO A 511 36.13 -39.39 -109.17
C PRO A 511 35.58 -40.35 -110.23
N VAL A 512 36.04 -40.20 -111.47
CA VAL A 512 35.78 -41.11 -112.59
C VAL A 512 37.12 -41.56 -113.15
N ILE A 513 37.30 -42.88 -113.29
CA ILE A 513 38.49 -43.47 -113.89
C ILE A 513 38.08 -44.44 -115.00
N GLU A 514 38.55 -44.18 -116.21
CA GLU A 514 38.37 -45.03 -117.38
C GLU A 514 39.74 -45.50 -117.86
N SER A 515 40.27 -46.52 -117.17
CA SER A 515 41.58 -47.08 -117.46
C SER A 515 41.47 -48.50 -118.01
N THR A 516 42.35 -48.84 -118.95
CA THR A 516 42.47 -50.21 -119.50
C THR A 516 43.22 -51.18 -118.57
N LEU A 517 43.74 -50.71 -117.43
CA LEU A 517 44.47 -51.54 -116.47
C LEU A 517 43.51 -52.32 -115.56
N PRO A 518 43.89 -53.51 -115.03
CA PRO A 518 43.11 -54.21 -114.02
C PRO A 518 42.97 -53.39 -112.72
N ALA A 519 41.80 -53.43 -112.08
CA ALA A 519 41.52 -52.67 -110.86
C ALA A 519 42.56 -52.84 -109.70
N PRO A 520 43.15 -54.03 -109.45
CA PRO A 520 44.19 -54.19 -108.44
C PRO A 520 45.46 -53.39 -108.75
N ASP A 521 45.85 -53.34 -110.03
CA ASP A 521 47.02 -52.58 -110.47
C ASP A 521 46.74 -51.09 -110.39
N GLN A 522 45.53 -50.65 -110.74
CA GLN A 522 45.11 -49.25 -110.56
C GLN A 522 45.18 -48.82 -109.08
N ILE A 523 44.70 -49.67 -108.16
CA ILE A 523 44.74 -49.43 -106.71
C ILE A 523 46.18 -49.34 -106.21
N ARG A 524 47.05 -50.28 -106.61
CA ARG A 524 48.47 -50.27 -106.23
C ARG A 524 49.17 -48.98 -106.69
N ILE A 525 48.99 -48.63 -107.97
CA ILE A 525 49.60 -47.42 -108.56
C ILE A 525 49.12 -46.15 -107.84
N LEU A 526 47.83 -46.03 -107.53
CA LEU A 526 47.32 -44.87 -106.77
C LEU A 526 47.88 -44.78 -105.36
N GLN A 527 48.06 -45.92 -104.67
CA GLN A 527 48.67 -45.94 -103.34
C GLN A 527 50.13 -45.49 -103.38
N GLU A 528 50.91 -45.96 -104.35
CA GLU A 528 52.30 -45.52 -104.55
C GLU A 528 52.39 -44.01 -104.82
N ILE A 529 51.48 -43.46 -105.64
CA ILE A 529 51.40 -42.01 -105.91
C ILE A 529 51.08 -41.23 -104.63
N ILE A 530 50.10 -41.69 -103.84
CA ILE A 530 49.67 -41.01 -102.61
C ILE A 530 50.78 -41.04 -101.54
N GLU A 531 51.45 -42.17 -101.34
CA GLU A 531 52.59 -42.27 -100.42
C GLU A 531 53.73 -41.34 -100.83
N HIS A 532 54.00 -41.25 -102.13
CA HIS A 532 55.04 -40.38 -102.65
C HIS A 532 54.71 -38.89 -102.43
N LEU A 533 53.44 -38.49 -102.59
CA LEU A 533 53.00 -37.11 -102.39
C LEU A 533 52.94 -36.68 -100.91
N LYS A 534 52.95 -37.62 -99.96
CA LYS A 534 52.90 -37.33 -98.51
C LYS A 534 54.26 -37.18 -97.80
N SER A 535 55.39 -37.31 -98.51
CA SER A 535 56.75 -37.23 -97.94
C SER A 535 57.39 -35.82 -98.00
N PRO A 536 58.12 -35.33 -96.97
CA PRO A 536 58.55 -33.92 -96.86
C PRO A 536 59.84 -33.51 -97.62
N LYS A 537 60.38 -34.30 -98.56
CA LYS A 537 61.58 -33.93 -99.34
C LYS A 537 61.22 -33.40 -100.74
N LYS A 538 61.66 -32.16 -101.03
CA LYS A 538 61.37 -31.33 -102.23
C LYS A 538 61.30 -32.10 -103.57
N PHE A 539 60.18 -31.91 -104.27
CA PHE A 539 59.94 -32.28 -105.66
C PHE A 539 60.83 -31.44 -106.61
N LYS A 540 61.58 -32.08 -107.52
CA LYS A 540 62.14 -31.44 -108.73
C LYS A 540 61.35 -31.90 -109.95
N LYS A 541 61.13 -31.01 -110.93
CA LYS A 541 60.36 -31.14 -112.20
C LYS A 541 60.75 -32.32 -113.16
N LEU A 542 61.24 -33.45 -112.67
CA LEU A 542 61.80 -34.56 -113.47
C LEU A 542 61.27 -35.97 -113.11
N THR A 543 60.21 -36.09 -112.31
CA THR A 543 59.60 -37.39 -111.93
C THR A 543 58.62 -37.95 -112.98
N SER A 544 58.14 -37.14 -113.93
CA SER A 544 57.27 -37.59 -115.04
C SER A 544 57.99 -38.42 -116.11
N LEU A 545 59.31 -38.59 -116.02
CA LEU A 545 60.13 -39.35 -116.97
C LEU A 545 60.48 -40.77 -116.49
N PHE A 546 60.28 -41.11 -115.20
CA PHE A 546 60.68 -42.41 -114.63
C PHE A 546 59.53 -43.36 -114.30
N HIS A 547 58.27 -42.89 -114.28
CA HIS A 547 57.08 -43.73 -114.04
C HIS A 547 55.98 -43.44 -115.09
N PRO A 548 56.04 -44.09 -116.27
CA PRO A 548 55.05 -43.89 -117.35
C PRO A 548 53.62 -44.25 -116.92
N GLU A 549 53.49 -45.26 -116.06
CA GLU A 549 52.22 -45.78 -115.55
C GLU A 549 51.51 -44.76 -114.66
N TRP A 550 52.24 -43.95 -113.89
CA TRP A 550 51.67 -42.90 -113.06
C TRP A 550 51.09 -41.77 -113.91
N SER A 551 51.82 -41.35 -114.95
CA SER A 551 51.35 -40.32 -115.88
C SER A 551 50.10 -40.77 -116.64
N ARG A 552 50.04 -42.06 -117.01
CA ARG A 552 48.89 -42.65 -117.70
C ARG A 552 47.64 -42.65 -116.80
N LEU A 553 47.77 -43.16 -115.57
CA LEU A 553 46.65 -43.22 -114.64
C LEU A 553 46.15 -41.83 -114.23
N THR A 554 47.06 -40.86 -114.13
CA THR A 554 46.73 -39.45 -113.81
C THR A 554 45.94 -38.76 -114.93
N GLN A 555 46.10 -39.19 -116.18
CA GLN A 555 45.34 -38.68 -117.34
C GLN A 555 44.02 -39.42 -117.57
N GLU A 556 43.98 -40.72 -117.22
CA GLU A 556 42.80 -41.59 -117.37
C GLU A 556 41.78 -41.43 -116.23
N ALA A 557 42.17 -40.73 -115.15
CA ALA A 557 41.34 -40.46 -113.99
C ALA A 557 41.10 -38.97 -113.81
N LYS A 558 39.87 -38.61 -113.46
CA LYS A 558 39.41 -37.23 -113.31
C LYS A 558 38.53 -37.14 -112.06
N THR A 559 38.47 -35.95 -111.48
CA THR A 559 37.45 -35.58 -110.49
C THR A 559 36.49 -34.60 -111.14
N ASP A 560 35.31 -34.38 -110.55
CA ASP A 560 34.40 -33.31 -110.97
C ASP A 560 35.07 -31.91 -110.90
N GLN A 561 36.13 -31.77 -110.10
CA GLN A 561 36.94 -30.56 -109.98
C GLN A 561 38.07 -30.46 -111.01
N GLY A 562 38.14 -31.39 -111.96
CA GLY A 562 39.14 -31.44 -113.03
C GLY A 562 40.24 -32.48 -112.81
N GLU A 563 41.42 -32.23 -113.38
CA GLU A 563 42.58 -33.13 -113.34
C GLU A 563 43.09 -33.38 -111.92
N LEU A 564 43.68 -34.57 -111.69
CA LEU A 564 44.23 -34.95 -110.39
C LEU A 564 45.51 -34.15 -110.09
N LYS A 565 45.44 -33.26 -109.09
CA LYS A 565 46.53 -32.35 -108.72
C LYS A 565 46.93 -32.45 -107.25
N GLU A 566 45.95 -32.65 -106.38
CA GLU A 566 46.16 -32.72 -104.94
C GLU A 566 46.10 -34.17 -104.45
N VAL A 567 46.75 -34.46 -103.32
CA VAL A 567 46.75 -35.81 -102.70
C VAL A 567 45.32 -36.30 -102.49
N GLU A 568 44.40 -35.41 -102.07
CA GLU A 568 43.00 -35.74 -101.88
C GLU A 568 42.29 -36.18 -103.18
N HIS A 569 42.71 -35.68 -104.36
CA HIS A 569 42.14 -36.11 -105.64
C HIS A 569 42.53 -37.56 -105.94
N PHE A 570 43.78 -37.94 -105.70
CA PHE A 570 44.26 -39.32 -105.87
C PHE A 570 43.62 -40.26 -104.84
N GLU A 571 43.48 -39.83 -103.59
CA GLU A 571 42.77 -40.58 -102.54
C GLU A 571 41.30 -40.83 -102.90
N ALA A 572 40.63 -39.87 -103.53
CA ALA A 572 39.24 -40.03 -103.97
C ALA A 572 39.09 -41.13 -105.03
N VAL A 573 39.97 -41.16 -106.04
CA VAL A 573 39.95 -42.22 -107.07
C VAL A 573 40.28 -43.58 -106.48
N LEU A 574 41.24 -43.66 -105.55
CA LEU A 574 41.57 -44.88 -104.83
C LEU A 574 40.38 -45.40 -104.03
N HIS A 575 39.70 -44.53 -103.30
CA HIS A 575 38.51 -44.85 -102.53
C HIS A 575 37.36 -45.35 -103.43
N PHE A 576 37.16 -44.73 -104.60
CA PHE A 576 36.14 -45.14 -105.56
C PHE A 576 36.34 -46.57 -106.08
N LEU A 577 37.57 -46.95 -106.44
CA LEU A 577 37.89 -48.31 -106.88
C LEU A 577 37.74 -49.34 -105.75
N GLN A 578 38.17 -49.00 -104.54
CA GLN A 578 38.04 -49.87 -103.38
C GLN A 578 36.57 -50.11 -103.00
N ILE A 579 35.70 -49.09 -103.10
CA ILE A 579 34.26 -49.24 -102.88
C ILE A 579 33.66 -50.23 -103.88
N ARG A 580 34.01 -50.11 -105.17
CA ARG A 580 33.54 -51.01 -106.22
C ARG A 580 33.93 -52.47 -105.95
N GLN A 581 35.17 -52.71 -105.50
CA GLN A 581 35.66 -54.05 -105.17
C GLN A 581 34.90 -54.68 -103.98
N VAL A 582 34.63 -53.89 -102.94
CA VAL A 582 33.89 -54.35 -101.75
C VAL A 582 32.45 -54.70 -102.13
N ARG A 583 31.78 -53.84 -102.91
CA ARG A 583 30.41 -54.11 -103.40
C ARG A 583 30.33 -55.42 -104.18
N GLU A 584 31.26 -55.66 -105.10
CA GLU A 584 31.23 -56.87 -105.93
C GLU A 584 31.36 -58.16 -105.09
N ASN A 585 32.23 -58.16 -104.08
CA ASN A 585 32.40 -59.31 -103.18
C ASN A 585 31.16 -59.55 -102.31
N LEU A 586 30.57 -58.47 -101.80
CA LEU A 586 29.34 -58.54 -101.00
C LEU A 586 28.17 -59.12 -101.81
N CYS A 587 27.96 -58.60 -103.02
CA CYS A 587 26.90 -59.05 -103.92
C CYS A 587 27.00 -60.56 -104.22
N LYS A 588 28.21 -61.06 -104.52
CA LYS A 588 28.44 -62.50 -104.78
C LYS A 588 28.12 -63.38 -103.57
N ARG A 589 28.47 -62.95 -102.35
CA ARG A 589 28.18 -63.73 -101.13
C ARG A 589 26.68 -63.72 -100.81
N TRP A 590 26.03 -62.56 -100.96
CA TRP A 590 24.59 -62.38 -100.79
C TRP A 590 23.80 -63.32 -101.70
N ASP A 591 24.06 -63.28 -103.01
CA ASP A 591 23.30 -64.09 -103.97
C ASP A 591 23.44 -65.59 -103.71
N ARG A 592 24.62 -66.07 -103.28
CA ARG A 592 24.82 -67.49 -102.95
C ARG A 592 23.97 -68.00 -101.78
N GLN A 593 23.65 -67.13 -100.82
CA GLN A 593 22.97 -67.51 -99.57
C GLN A 593 21.49 -67.09 -99.56
N MET A 594 21.14 -66.03 -100.27
CA MET A 594 19.79 -65.47 -100.30
C MET A 594 19.01 -65.77 -101.59
N ALA A 595 19.68 -65.99 -102.74
CA ALA A 595 18.98 -66.25 -103.99
C ALA A 595 18.25 -67.61 -103.94
N GLY A 596 16.94 -67.59 -104.20
CA GLY A 596 16.06 -68.75 -104.10
C GLY A 596 15.17 -68.80 -102.85
N ARG A 597 15.34 -67.88 -101.89
CA ARG A 597 14.54 -67.80 -100.64
C ARG A 597 13.55 -66.62 -100.61
N SER A 598 12.99 -66.27 -101.77
CA SER A 598 12.01 -65.17 -101.94
C SER A 598 12.52 -63.76 -101.60
N VAL A 599 13.84 -63.54 -101.68
CA VAL A 599 14.51 -62.24 -101.50
C VAL A 599 15.17 -61.81 -102.82
N PRO A 600 15.15 -60.52 -103.21
CA PRO A 600 15.75 -60.06 -104.47
C PRO A 600 17.25 -60.42 -104.58
N SER A 601 17.73 -60.65 -105.80
CA SER A 601 19.16 -60.76 -106.10
C SER A 601 19.83 -59.38 -106.11
N SER A 602 21.16 -59.36 -105.99
CA SER A 602 21.96 -58.15 -105.88
C SER A 602 21.81 -57.18 -107.06
N GLU A 603 21.54 -57.68 -108.28
CA GLU A 603 21.29 -56.87 -109.47
C GLU A 603 19.99 -56.03 -109.37
N GLY A 604 19.01 -56.50 -108.60
CA GLY A 604 17.73 -55.80 -108.40
C GLY A 604 17.75 -54.74 -107.29
N MET A 605 18.88 -54.53 -106.62
CA MET A 605 18.97 -53.71 -105.39
C MET A 605 19.41 -52.26 -105.60
N GLY A 606 19.61 -51.82 -106.84
CA GLY A 606 19.96 -50.44 -107.17
C GLY A 606 21.46 -50.11 -107.00
N PRO A 607 21.86 -48.82 -107.07
CA PRO A 607 23.26 -48.40 -107.17
C PRO A 607 24.08 -48.55 -105.87
N LYS A 608 23.41 -48.76 -104.73
CA LYS A 608 24.02 -49.00 -103.42
C LYS A 608 23.45 -50.30 -102.81
N PRO A 609 23.76 -51.47 -103.38
CA PRO A 609 23.19 -52.75 -102.94
C PRO A 609 23.47 -53.04 -101.45
N GLU A 610 24.59 -52.57 -100.90
CA GLU A 610 24.95 -52.71 -99.49
C GLU A 610 23.96 -52.08 -98.52
N GLU A 611 23.29 -50.97 -98.90
CA GLU A 611 22.30 -50.31 -98.05
C GLU A 611 21.00 -51.12 -98.00
N THR A 612 20.57 -51.65 -99.14
CA THR A 612 19.40 -52.53 -99.25
C THR A 612 19.65 -53.86 -98.50
N MET A 613 20.84 -54.46 -98.68
CA MET A 613 21.23 -55.67 -97.96
C MET A 613 21.33 -55.45 -96.45
N PHE A 614 21.76 -54.26 -96.01
CA PHE A 614 21.81 -53.92 -94.59
C PHE A 614 20.41 -53.90 -93.96
N ALA A 615 19.39 -53.39 -94.67
CA ALA A 615 18.01 -53.41 -94.17
C ALA A 615 17.51 -54.84 -93.90
N TYR A 616 17.89 -55.80 -94.76
CA TYR A 616 17.61 -57.22 -94.52
C TYR A 616 18.51 -57.83 -93.45
N ALA A 617 19.78 -57.42 -93.33
CA ALA A 617 20.69 -57.89 -92.27
C ALA A 617 20.16 -57.58 -90.86
N VAL A 618 19.49 -56.43 -90.69
CA VAL A 618 18.79 -56.09 -89.43
C VAL A 618 17.66 -57.09 -89.14
N LYS A 619 16.83 -57.42 -90.15
CA LYS A 619 15.77 -58.42 -89.99
C LYS A 619 16.31 -59.83 -89.74
N LEU A 620 17.41 -60.20 -90.41
CA LEU A 620 18.07 -61.49 -90.24
C LEU A 620 18.66 -61.65 -88.84
N GLU A 621 19.29 -60.60 -88.31
CA GLU A 621 19.82 -60.62 -86.94
C GLU A 621 18.71 -60.74 -85.91
N ALA A 622 17.64 -59.95 -86.06
CA ALA A 622 16.45 -60.05 -85.20
C ALA A 622 15.84 -61.46 -85.24
N ALA A 623 15.78 -62.09 -86.41
CA ALA A 623 15.31 -63.47 -86.56
C ALA A 623 16.23 -64.47 -85.85
N VAL A 624 17.55 -64.43 -86.09
CA VAL A 624 18.53 -65.36 -85.50
C VAL A 624 18.60 -65.25 -83.98
N ASN A 625 18.42 -64.05 -83.41
CA ASN A 625 18.51 -63.85 -81.97
C ASN A 625 17.17 -63.97 -81.23
N TRP A 626 16.04 -64.12 -81.94
CA TRP A 626 14.69 -64.02 -81.37
C TRP A 626 14.44 -64.96 -80.18
N MET A 627 14.94 -66.20 -80.25
CA MET A 627 14.76 -67.18 -79.17
C MET A 627 15.41 -66.75 -77.85
N ASP A 628 16.60 -66.17 -77.92
CA ASP A 628 17.35 -65.72 -76.74
C ASP A 628 16.85 -64.34 -76.27
N GLU A 629 16.56 -63.43 -77.20
CA GLU A 629 16.23 -62.04 -76.87
C GLU A 629 14.80 -61.82 -76.41
N HIS A 630 13.84 -62.62 -76.89
CA HIS A 630 12.41 -62.46 -76.59
C HIS A 630 11.87 -63.64 -75.77
N TRP A 631 11.96 -64.88 -76.27
CA TRP A 631 11.33 -66.02 -75.60
C TRP A 631 11.97 -66.36 -74.26
N GLY A 632 13.30 -66.28 -74.15
CA GLY A 632 14.02 -66.45 -72.89
C GLY A 632 13.57 -65.48 -71.79
N LYS A 633 13.43 -64.19 -72.14
CA LYS A 633 12.99 -63.15 -71.19
C LYS A 633 11.52 -63.29 -70.80
N LEU A 634 10.65 -63.60 -71.76
CA LEU A 634 9.23 -63.81 -71.51
C LEU A 634 8.99 -64.96 -70.53
N LYS A 635 9.78 -66.03 -70.56
CA LYS A 635 9.67 -67.11 -69.56
C LYS A 635 9.91 -66.61 -68.14
N THR A 636 10.90 -65.73 -67.94
CA THR A 636 11.19 -65.14 -66.63
C THR A 636 10.06 -64.19 -66.20
N GLU A 637 9.60 -63.30 -67.08
CA GLU A 637 8.53 -62.35 -66.76
C GLU A 637 7.19 -63.05 -66.47
N MET A 638 6.86 -64.10 -67.23
CA MET A 638 5.67 -64.93 -66.97
C MET A 638 5.76 -65.61 -65.60
N ALA A 639 6.95 -66.05 -65.16
CA ALA A 639 7.13 -66.60 -63.82
C ALA A 639 6.99 -65.54 -62.71
N GLU A 640 7.52 -64.33 -62.92
CA GLU A 640 7.39 -63.21 -61.97
C GLU A 640 5.95 -62.78 -61.74
N VAL A 641 5.11 -62.82 -62.79
CA VAL A 641 3.68 -62.52 -62.66
C VAL A 641 2.85 -63.73 -62.24
N GLY A 642 3.48 -64.89 -62.02
CA GLY A 642 2.82 -66.13 -61.59
C GLY A 642 1.99 -66.84 -62.67
N LEU A 643 2.25 -66.58 -63.96
CA LEU A 643 1.59 -67.22 -65.10
C LEU A 643 2.18 -68.60 -65.40
N LYS A 644 1.37 -69.65 -65.28
CA LYS A 644 1.77 -71.05 -65.51
C LYS A 644 1.69 -71.45 -66.99
N TRP A 645 2.54 -70.88 -67.84
CA TRP A 645 2.51 -71.10 -69.30
C TRP A 645 2.77 -72.54 -69.75
N GLU A 646 3.57 -73.31 -68.99
CA GLU A 646 3.90 -74.71 -69.31
C GLU A 646 2.66 -75.61 -69.35
N VAL A 647 1.66 -75.31 -68.50
CA VAL A 647 0.38 -76.03 -68.45
C VAL A 647 -0.41 -75.80 -69.75
N LEU A 648 -0.33 -74.60 -70.33
CA LEU A 648 -0.96 -74.26 -71.61
C LEU A 648 -0.19 -74.87 -72.79
N PHE A 649 1.14 -74.81 -72.79
CA PHE A 649 1.97 -75.36 -73.86
C PHE A 649 1.79 -76.88 -74.03
N ASN A 650 1.71 -77.62 -72.92
CA ASN A 650 1.51 -79.08 -72.93
C ASN A 650 0.12 -79.52 -73.42
N ARG A 651 -0.87 -78.62 -73.45
CA ARG A 651 -2.23 -78.89 -73.97
C ARG A 651 -2.35 -78.67 -75.49
N LEU A 652 -1.33 -78.10 -76.14
CA LEU A 652 -1.36 -77.83 -77.59
C LEU A 652 -1.01 -79.09 -78.41
N PRO A 653 -1.82 -79.47 -79.44
CA PRO A 653 -1.58 -80.66 -80.25
C PRO A 653 -0.28 -80.58 -81.08
N LEU A 654 0.40 -81.71 -81.30
CA LEU A 654 1.61 -81.85 -82.14
C LEU A 654 1.22 -82.22 -83.58
N GLN A 655 1.65 -81.44 -84.59
CA GLN A 655 1.52 -81.77 -86.02
C GLN A 655 2.88 -82.15 -86.64
N PRO A 656 3.19 -83.44 -86.90
CA PRO A 656 4.55 -83.92 -87.19
C PRO A 656 5.18 -83.51 -88.53
N HIS A 657 4.44 -82.87 -89.45
CA HIS A 657 4.92 -82.67 -90.84
C HIS A 657 4.84 -81.22 -91.35
N LYS A 658 4.49 -80.25 -90.51
CA LYS A 658 4.35 -78.84 -90.95
C LYS A 658 4.88 -77.78 -89.98
N GLU A 659 5.13 -78.08 -88.71
CA GLU A 659 5.50 -77.05 -87.73
C GLU A 659 6.73 -77.43 -86.91
N SER A 660 7.69 -76.51 -86.82
CA SER A 660 8.81 -76.60 -85.87
C SER A 660 8.34 -76.25 -84.45
N GLU A 661 9.08 -76.70 -83.44
CA GLU A 661 8.79 -76.37 -82.03
C GLU A 661 8.74 -74.85 -81.79
N THR A 662 9.57 -74.10 -82.51
CA THR A 662 9.59 -72.64 -82.55
C THR A 662 8.29 -72.02 -83.06
N ALA A 663 7.66 -72.59 -84.09
CA ALA A 663 6.39 -72.10 -84.60
C ALA A 663 5.25 -72.29 -83.57
N ARG A 664 5.26 -73.40 -82.82
CA ARG A 664 4.28 -73.67 -81.75
C ARG A 664 4.39 -72.68 -80.60
N ILE A 665 5.61 -72.23 -80.28
CA ILE A 665 5.87 -71.19 -79.27
C ILE A 665 5.26 -69.85 -79.71
N VAL A 666 5.46 -69.44 -80.96
CA VAL A 666 4.88 -68.18 -81.49
C VAL A 666 3.35 -68.25 -81.47
N HIS A 667 2.76 -69.39 -81.82
CA HIS A 667 1.30 -69.60 -81.77
C HIS A 667 0.74 -69.55 -80.34
N LEU A 668 1.44 -70.14 -79.37
CA LEU A 668 1.07 -70.08 -77.96
C LEU A 668 0.98 -68.63 -77.46
N ILE A 669 1.97 -67.79 -77.81
CA ILE A 669 1.99 -66.38 -77.42
C ILE A 669 0.79 -65.65 -78.01
N ARG A 670 0.57 -65.80 -79.32
CA ARG A 670 -0.47 -65.08 -80.07
C ARG A 670 -1.88 -65.43 -79.61
N ASP A 671 -2.20 -66.73 -79.52
CA ASP A 671 -3.60 -67.18 -79.47
C ASP A 671 -4.09 -67.54 -78.05
N GLN A 672 -3.18 -67.71 -77.09
CA GLN A 672 -3.54 -68.16 -75.74
C GLN A 672 -3.02 -67.21 -74.65
N LEU A 673 -1.75 -66.84 -74.66
CA LEU A 673 -1.15 -66.06 -73.55
C LEU A 673 -1.60 -64.59 -73.53
N ILE A 674 -1.72 -63.93 -74.68
CA ILE A 674 -2.21 -62.54 -74.75
C ILE A 674 -3.68 -62.42 -74.25
N PRO A 675 -4.65 -63.21 -74.75
CA PRO A 675 -6.04 -63.12 -74.27
C PRO A 675 -6.23 -63.46 -72.79
N LEU A 676 -5.40 -64.34 -72.24
CA LEU A 676 -5.46 -64.74 -70.84
C LEU A 676 -4.90 -63.65 -69.90
N THR A 677 -3.86 -62.94 -70.35
CA THR A 677 -3.29 -61.79 -69.62
C THR A 677 -4.27 -60.61 -69.60
N ASP A 678 -4.99 -60.36 -70.70
CA ASP A 678 -5.99 -59.28 -70.80
C ASP A 678 -7.11 -59.40 -69.76
N LYS A 679 -7.66 -60.60 -69.58
CA LYS A 679 -8.72 -60.83 -68.59
C LYS A 679 -8.24 -60.66 -67.15
N GLN A 680 -6.96 -60.93 -66.90
CA GLN A 680 -6.36 -60.76 -65.57
C GLN A 680 -6.11 -59.28 -65.25
N VAL A 681 -5.72 -58.47 -66.25
CA VAL A 681 -5.61 -57.00 -66.13
C VAL A 681 -6.95 -56.39 -65.69
N GLU A 682 -8.04 -56.69 -66.38
CA GLU A 682 -9.40 -56.18 -66.06
C GLU A 682 -9.84 -56.54 -64.63
N THR A 683 -9.51 -57.75 -64.17
CA THR A 683 -9.87 -58.23 -62.83
C THR A 683 -9.12 -57.48 -61.72
N VAL A 684 -7.85 -57.15 -61.95
CA VAL A 684 -7.03 -56.40 -60.98
C VAL A 684 -7.41 -54.91 -60.97
N GLU A 685 -7.79 -54.32 -62.11
CA GLU A 685 -8.27 -52.93 -62.20
C GLU A 685 -9.54 -52.67 -61.39
N ILE A 686 -10.54 -53.56 -61.45
CA ILE A 686 -11.78 -53.46 -60.66
C ILE A 686 -11.47 -53.51 -59.16
N LYS A 687 -10.53 -54.37 -58.75
CA LYS A 687 -10.07 -54.45 -57.35
C LYS A 687 -9.33 -53.17 -56.94
N GLY A 688 -8.55 -52.58 -57.85
CA GLY A 688 -7.86 -51.31 -57.67
C GLY A 688 -8.82 -50.13 -57.47
N LEU A 689 -9.85 -50.01 -58.30
CA LEU A 689 -10.87 -48.96 -58.19
C LEU A 689 -11.60 -49.03 -56.84
N LYS A 690 -12.03 -50.23 -56.39
CA LYS A 690 -12.63 -50.43 -55.05
C LYS A 690 -11.71 -49.91 -53.93
N GLY A 691 -10.41 -50.16 -54.04
CA GLY A 691 -9.41 -49.65 -53.08
C GLY A 691 -9.17 -48.13 -53.14
N VAL A 692 -9.37 -47.48 -54.29
CA VAL A 692 -9.28 -46.00 -54.41
C VAL A 692 -10.47 -45.34 -53.70
N ARG A 693 -11.70 -45.82 -53.92
CA ARG A 693 -12.90 -45.33 -53.23
C ARG A 693 -12.78 -45.44 -51.71
N GLU A 694 -12.25 -46.56 -51.23
CA GLU A 694 -12.08 -46.79 -49.80
C GLU A 694 -11.00 -45.88 -49.19
N ARG A 695 -9.95 -45.53 -49.93
CA ARG A 695 -8.96 -44.51 -49.51
C ARG A 695 -9.55 -43.11 -49.40
N TRP A 696 -10.36 -42.66 -50.37
CA TRP A 696 -11.02 -41.35 -50.30
C TRP A 696 -12.02 -41.29 -49.13
N LEU A 697 -12.83 -42.33 -48.95
CA LEU A 697 -13.74 -42.42 -47.80
C LEU A 697 -13.01 -42.48 -46.46
N LYS A 698 -11.88 -43.21 -46.39
CA LYS A 698 -11.04 -43.24 -45.19
C LYS A 698 -10.43 -41.88 -44.89
N THR A 699 -10.01 -41.12 -45.90
CA THR A 699 -9.47 -39.77 -45.73
C THR A 699 -10.51 -38.83 -45.13
N ILE A 700 -11.75 -38.84 -45.65
CA ILE A 700 -12.87 -38.06 -45.10
C ILE A 700 -13.20 -38.49 -43.66
N ARG A 701 -13.22 -39.80 -43.38
CA ARG A 701 -13.55 -40.36 -42.06
C ARG A 701 -12.43 -40.25 -41.02
N SER A 702 -11.18 -40.08 -41.46
CA SER A 702 -10.01 -39.98 -40.57
C SER A 702 -9.82 -38.60 -39.97
N LEU A 703 -10.49 -37.58 -40.52
CA LEU A 703 -10.49 -36.23 -39.98
C LEU A 703 -11.51 -36.17 -38.85
N GLU A 704 -11.09 -35.81 -37.64
CA GLU A 704 -12.02 -35.55 -36.53
C GLU A 704 -12.80 -34.26 -36.83
N PRO A 705 -14.11 -34.34 -37.12
CA PRO A 705 -14.88 -33.17 -37.51
C PRO A 705 -15.19 -32.32 -36.28
N THR A 706 -14.84 -31.03 -36.33
CA THR A 706 -15.36 -30.04 -35.38
C THR A 706 -16.87 -29.86 -35.62
N GLU A 707 -17.61 -29.33 -34.64
CA GLU A 707 -19.06 -29.12 -34.81
C GLU A 707 -19.40 -28.28 -36.05
N VAL A 708 -18.51 -27.35 -36.42
CA VAL A 708 -18.66 -26.44 -37.55
C VAL A 708 -18.24 -27.08 -38.90
N SER A 709 -17.23 -27.97 -38.93
CA SER A 709 -16.80 -28.64 -40.16
C SER A 709 -17.57 -29.94 -40.47
N ARG A 710 -18.28 -30.49 -39.47
CA ARG A 710 -19.11 -31.70 -39.59
C ARG A 710 -20.14 -31.66 -40.73
N PRO A 711 -20.89 -30.57 -40.97
CA PRO A 711 -21.86 -30.51 -42.08
C PRO A 711 -21.18 -30.69 -43.44
N LEU A 712 -20.08 -29.99 -43.69
CA LEU A 712 -19.33 -30.03 -44.96
C LEU A 712 -18.74 -31.44 -45.21
N LEU A 713 -18.12 -32.04 -44.19
CA LEU A 713 -17.54 -33.39 -44.29
C LEU A 713 -18.61 -34.47 -44.47
N LYS A 714 -19.78 -34.32 -43.82
CA LYS A 714 -20.93 -35.21 -43.99
C LYS A 714 -21.54 -35.11 -45.39
N THR A 715 -21.58 -33.92 -45.99
CA THR A 715 -22.03 -33.73 -47.38
C THR A 715 -21.12 -34.49 -48.35
N PHE A 716 -19.80 -34.43 -48.18
CA PHE A 716 -18.88 -35.24 -48.99
C PHE A 716 -19.12 -36.74 -48.83
N GLU A 717 -19.30 -37.23 -47.61
CA GLU A 717 -19.55 -38.67 -47.36
C GLU A 717 -20.88 -39.15 -47.96
N GLN A 718 -21.96 -38.36 -47.83
CA GLN A 718 -23.26 -38.67 -48.42
C GLN A 718 -23.20 -38.67 -49.94
N ALA A 719 -22.52 -37.71 -50.56
CA ALA A 719 -22.35 -37.66 -52.01
C ALA A 719 -21.61 -38.89 -52.56
N PHE A 720 -20.62 -39.44 -51.85
CA PHE A 720 -19.93 -40.70 -52.20
C PHE A 720 -20.80 -41.96 -52.04
N LYS A 721 -21.81 -41.92 -51.17
CA LYS A 721 -22.72 -43.04 -50.91
C LYS A 721 -23.84 -43.09 -51.95
N ASP A 722 -24.43 -41.94 -52.22
CA ASP A 722 -25.62 -41.81 -53.07
C ASP A 722 -25.26 -41.52 -54.54
N ILE A 723 -23.97 -41.31 -54.85
CA ILE A 723 -23.45 -40.97 -56.18
C ILE A 723 -24.09 -39.66 -56.68
N ASP A 724 -24.12 -38.65 -55.81
CA ASP A 724 -24.68 -37.32 -56.09
C ASP A 724 -23.58 -36.36 -56.55
N TYR A 725 -23.51 -36.14 -57.87
CA TYR A 725 -22.50 -35.29 -58.50
C TYR A 725 -22.63 -33.81 -58.12
N ASP A 726 -23.86 -33.29 -57.98
CA ASP A 726 -24.12 -31.87 -57.72
C ASP A 726 -23.81 -31.51 -56.26
N ALA A 727 -24.16 -32.38 -55.32
CA ALA A 727 -23.82 -32.20 -53.92
C ALA A 727 -22.30 -32.21 -53.70
N TYR A 728 -21.58 -33.06 -54.43
CA TYR A 728 -20.12 -33.14 -54.38
C TYR A 728 -19.43 -31.87 -54.91
N ASP A 729 -19.85 -31.38 -56.09
CA ASP A 729 -19.27 -30.17 -56.71
C ASP A 729 -19.47 -28.91 -55.85
N LYS A 730 -20.65 -28.76 -55.23
CA LYS A 730 -20.92 -27.64 -54.29
C LYS A 730 -20.02 -27.70 -53.06
N ALA A 731 -19.84 -28.87 -52.46
CA ALA A 731 -18.96 -29.06 -51.31
C ALA A 731 -17.48 -28.82 -51.68
N TRP A 732 -17.05 -29.28 -52.86
CA TRP A 732 -15.69 -29.10 -53.37
C TRP A 732 -15.36 -27.62 -53.64
N LYS A 733 -16.29 -26.87 -54.26
CA LYS A 733 -16.12 -25.41 -54.47
C LYS A 733 -16.04 -24.62 -53.16
N ARG A 734 -16.83 -24.98 -52.15
CA ARG A 734 -16.75 -24.36 -50.82
C ARG A 734 -15.40 -24.64 -50.14
N LEU A 735 -14.89 -25.87 -50.26
CA LEU A 735 -13.55 -26.23 -49.77
C LEU A 735 -12.44 -25.43 -50.47
N ALA A 736 -12.53 -25.23 -51.80
CA ALA A 736 -11.57 -24.43 -52.55
C ALA A 736 -11.55 -22.96 -52.11
N GLN A 737 -12.72 -22.34 -51.91
CA GLN A 737 -12.82 -20.97 -51.38
C GLN A 737 -12.23 -20.81 -49.98
N LEU A 738 -12.40 -21.81 -49.10
CA LEU A 738 -11.81 -21.80 -47.77
C LEU A 738 -10.29 -21.91 -47.84
N LEU A 739 -9.76 -22.81 -48.68
CA LEU A 739 -8.32 -23.01 -48.84
C LEU A 739 -7.61 -21.81 -49.50
N GLU A 740 -8.29 -21.07 -50.38
CA GLU A 740 -7.80 -19.79 -50.93
C GLU A 740 -7.62 -18.72 -49.83
N ARG A 741 -8.47 -18.74 -48.79
CA ARG A 741 -8.40 -17.85 -47.63
C ARG A 741 -7.44 -18.33 -46.53
N LYS A 742 -6.90 -19.54 -46.64
CA LYS A 742 -6.00 -20.16 -45.66
C LYS A 742 -4.71 -19.36 -45.39
N PRO A 743 -4.02 -18.77 -46.39
CA PRO A 743 -2.84 -17.95 -46.14
C PRO A 743 -3.14 -16.72 -45.27
N ALA A 744 -4.29 -16.06 -45.50
CA ALA A 744 -4.74 -14.94 -44.69
C ALA A 744 -5.10 -15.37 -43.25
N PHE A 745 -5.67 -16.56 -43.08
CA PHE A 745 -5.93 -17.14 -41.76
C PHE A 745 -4.65 -17.50 -41.00
N GLU A 746 -3.66 -18.11 -41.65
CA GLU A 746 -2.36 -18.43 -41.05
C GLU A 746 -1.57 -17.18 -40.67
N GLU A 747 -1.61 -16.14 -41.51
CA GLU A 747 -0.98 -14.85 -41.21
C GLU A 747 -1.69 -14.13 -40.06
N ARG A 748 -3.04 -14.12 -40.05
CA ARG A 748 -3.84 -13.61 -38.92
C ARG A 748 -3.50 -14.33 -37.63
N LYS A 749 -3.44 -15.67 -37.64
CA LYS A 749 -3.09 -16.49 -36.48
C LYS A 749 -1.68 -16.19 -35.99
N LYS A 750 -0.71 -16.07 -36.89
CA LYS A 750 0.69 -15.73 -36.55
C LYS A 750 0.79 -14.35 -35.87
N LEU A 751 0.11 -13.33 -36.41
CA LEU A 751 0.10 -11.99 -35.83
C LEU A 751 -0.61 -11.97 -34.46
N LEU A 752 -1.73 -12.68 -34.33
CA LEU A 752 -2.44 -12.84 -33.05
C LEU A 752 -1.62 -13.61 -32.00
N ASP A 753 -0.88 -14.65 -32.40
CA ASP A 753 0.03 -15.41 -31.51
C ASP A 753 1.24 -14.58 -31.07
N GLN A 754 1.72 -13.65 -31.92
CA GLN A 754 2.76 -12.70 -31.54
C GLN A 754 2.21 -11.64 -30.58
N LEU A 755 0.99 -11.16 -30.83
CA LEU A 755 0.31 -10.18 -30.00
C LEU A 755 -0.10 -10.75 -28.64
N SER A 756 -0.57 -12.00 -28.59
CA SER A 756 -1.07 -12.63 -27.36
C SER A 756 0.02 -12.83 -26.31
N LYS A 757 1.28 -12.97 -26.72
CA LYS A 757 2.45 -13.03 -25.82
C LYS A 757 2.69 -11.74 -25.05
N VAL A 758 2.33 -10.60 -25.62
CA VAL A 758 2.60 -9.28 -25.05
C VAL A 758 1.33 -8.55 -24.58
N ALA A 759 0.16 -8.86 -25.14
CA ALA A 759 -1.13 -8.23 -24.85
C ALA A 759 -2.29 -9.23 -25.10
N PRO A 760 -2.47 -10.24 -24.22
CA PRO A 760 -3.41 -11.36 -24.44
C PRO A 760 -4.87 -10.93 -24.58
N GLN A 761 -5.35 -10.01 -23.73
CA GLN A 761 -6.75 -9.55 -23.80
C GLN A 761 -7.01 -8.70 -25.05
N TRP A 762 -6.00 -8.00 -25.55
CA TRP A 762 -6.12 -7.25 -26.81
C TRP A 762 -6.18 -8.18 -28.02
N ALA A 763 -5.35 -9.23 -28.03
CA ALA A 763 -5.44 -10.29 -29.03
C ALA A 763 -6.81 -11.00 -28.98
N GLU A 764 -7.34 -11.24 -27.79
CA GLU A 764 -8.67 -11.84 -27.58
C GLU A 764 -9.80 -10.94 -28.09
N ALA A 765 -9.76 -9.64 -27.79
CA ALA A 765 -10.77 -8.68 -28.27
C ALA A 765 -10.78 -8.54 -29.81
N ILE A 766 -9.61 -8.60 -30.46
CA ILE A 766 -9.51 -8.64 -31.93
C ILE A 766 -10.01 -10.00 -32.48
N THR A 767 -9.78 -11.09 -31.75
CA THR A 767 -10.22 -12.44 -32.15
C THR A 767 -11.74 -12.56 -32.13
N HIS A 768 -12.39 -12.05 -31.08
CA HIS A 768 -13.85 -12.07 -30.91
C HIS A 768 -14.57 -10.91 -31.60
N ARG A 769 -13.82 -9.96 -32.18
CA ARG A 769 -14.36 -8.73 -32.80
C ARG A 769 -15.21 -7.93 -31.81
N ASP A 770 -14.71 -7.76 -30.60
CA ASP A 770 -15.39 -6.93 -29.61
C ASP A 770 -15.19 -5.45 -29.95
N ALA A 771 -16.25 -4.65 -29.94
CA ALA A 771 -16.14 -3.21 -30.20
C ALA A 771 -15.16 -2.56 -29.18
N PRO A 772 -14.21 -1.69 -29.61
CA PRO A 772 -14.06 -1.06 -30.93
C PRO A 772 -13.14 -1.79 -31.94
N HIS A 773 -12.82 -3.06 -31.70
CA HIS A 773 -11.88 -3.87 -32.49
C HIS A 773 -12.53 -4.70 -33.61
N ASP A 774 -13.81 -4.48 -33.86
CA ASP A 774 -14.66 -5.15 -34.84
C ASP A 774 -14.51 -4.62 -36.28
N THR A 775 -13.81 -3.49 -36.44
CA THR A 775 -13.66 -2.78 -37.72
C THR A 775 -12.42 -3.22 -38.53
N ASP A 776 -12.29 -2.70 -39.76
CA ASP A 776 -11.19 -2.99 -40.69
C ASP A 776 -9.94 -2.10 -40.47
N ARG A 777 -10.00 -1.17 -39.51
CA ARG A 777 -8.92 -0.23 -39.16
C ARG A 777 -8.82 -0.07 -37.64
N PRO A 778 -7.60 0.08 -37.09
CA PRO A 778 -7.45 0.36 -35.66
C PRO A 778 -8.08 1.72 -35.29
N PRO A 779 -8.64 1.87 -34.07
CA PRO A 779 -9.30 3.11 -33.64
C PRO A 779 -8.41 4.37 -33.62
N GLY A 780 -7.09 4.20 -33.54
CA GLY A 780 -6.14 5.31 -33.51
C GLY A 780 -4.68 4.88 -33.64
N SER A 781 -3.76 5.76 -33.24
CA SER A 781 -2.31 5.55 -33.30
C SER A 781 -1.84 4.46 -32.33
N LEU A 782 -1.10 3.46 -32.84
CA LEU A 782 -0.56 2.36 -32.04
C LEU A 782 0.38 2.83 -30.93
N ASP A 783 1.36 3.68 -31.27
CA ASP A 783 2.41 4.12 -30.35
C ASP A 783 1.85 4.88 -29.13
N LYS A 784 0.88 5.78 -29.39
CA LYS A 784 0.19 6.53 -28.34
C LYS A 784 -0.69 5.65 -27.46
N ALA A 785 -1.43 4.71 -28.05
CA ALA A 785 -2.28 3.80 -27.30
C ALA A 785 -1.47 2.78 -26.47
N TRP A 786 -0.35 2.30 -27.00
CA TRP A 786 0.58 1.44 -26.28
C TRP A 786 1.21 2.16 -25.07
N THR A 787 1.68 3.38 -25.29
CA THR A 787 2.23 4.23 -24.22
C THR A 787 1.18 4.54 -23.15
N HIS A 788 -0.05 4.88 -23.55
CA HIS A 788 -1.16 5.12 -22.65
C HIS A 788 -1.47 3.89 -21.79
N ARG A 789 -1.49 2.70 -22.40
CA ARG A 789 -1.75 1.45 -21.67
C ARG A 789 -0.64 1.08 -20.71
N GLN A 790 0.63 1.24 -21.10
CA GLN A 790 1.77 1.01 -20.23
C GLN A 790 1.80 1.97 -19.03
N LEU A 791 1.48 3.25 -19.26
CA LEU A 791 1.33 4.24 -18.20
C LEU A 791 0.18 3.89 -17.25
N ALA A 792 -0.99 3.49 -17.79
CA ALA A 792 -2.14 3.06 -17.00
C ALA A 792 -1.81 1.82 -16.15
N GLN A 793 -1.14 0.82 -16.71
CA GLN A 793 -0.72 -0.38 -15.99
C GLN A 793 0.32 -0.08 -14.90
N LYS A 794 1.29 0.79 -15.18
CA LYS A 794 2.29 1.22 -14.20
C LYS A 794 1.66 2.00 -13.04
N LEU A 795 0.65 2.82 -13.34
CA LEU A 795 -0.13 3.54 -12.34
C LEU A 795 -1.03 2.59 -11.51
N SER A 796 -1.69 1.62 -12.15
CA SER A 796 -2.48 0.59 -11.44
C SER A 796 -1.62 -0.34 -10.58
N GLY A 797 -0.39 -0.65 -11.00
CA GLY A 797 0.58 -1.40 -10.18
C GLY A 797 1.12 -0.61 -8.98
N LEU A 798 0.93 0.72 -8.97
CA LEU A 798 1.22 1.62 -7.85
C LEU A 798 -0.01 1.85 -6.97
N ALA A 799 -1.16 1.23 -7.25
CA ALA A 799 -2.31 1.28 -6.37
C ALA A 799 -1.97 0.55 -5.06
N GLY A 800 -1.56 1.33 -4.06
CA GLY A 800 -1.32 0.85 -2.71
C GLY A 800 -2.59 0.31 -2.06
N PRO A 801 -2.47 -0.32 -0.88
CA PRO A 801 -3.64 -0.65 -0.06
C PRO A 801 -4.52 0.58 0.16
N ASP A 802 -5.82 0.35 0.13
CA ASP A 802 -6.85 1.37 0.33
C ASP A 802 -6.64 2.10 1.66
N VAL A 803 -6.18 3.36 1.58
CA VAL A 803 -5.79 4.16 2.75
C VAL A 803 -6.96 4.30 3.73
N GLU A 804 -8.18 4.47 3.22
CA GLU A 804 -9.39 4.61 4.04
C GLU A 804 -9.65 3.34 4.85
N LYS A 805 -9.49 2.16 4.24
CA LYS A 805 -9.61 0.87 4.96
C LYS A 805 -8.50 0.63 5.97
N LEU A 806 -7.27 1.06 5.66
CA LEU A 806 -6.16 0.98 6.60
C LEU A 806 -6.40 1.90 7.81
N GLU A 807 -6.89 3.12 7.57
CA GLU A 807 -7.27 4.08 8.61
C GLU A 807 -8.40 3.55 9.49
N GLU A 808 -9.49 3.03 8.91
CA GLU A 808 -10.60 2.43 9.66
C GLU A 808 -10.13 1.26 10.55
N ARG A 809 -9.29 0.37 9.99
CA ARG A 809 -8.75 -0.76 10.75
C ARG A 809 -7.81 -0.31 11.86
N LEU A 810 -6.97 0.69 11.60
CA LEU A 810 -6.09 1.27 12.61
C LEU A 810 -6.88 1.94 13.74
N ALA A 811 -7.96 2.66 13.42
CA ALA A 811 -8.85 3.27 14.41
C ALA A 811 -9.49 2.20 15.30
N HIS A 812 -10.01 1.13 14.70
CA HIS A 812 -10.62 0.01 15.44
C HIS A 812 -9.61 -0.70 16.37
N LEU A 813 -8.40 -0.99 15.87
CA LEU A 813 -7.33 -1.58 16.68
C LEU A 813 -6.87 -0.66 17.80
N THR A 814 -6.78 0.64 17.56
CA THR A 814 -6.41 1.62 18.57
C THR A 814 -7.46 1.66 19.69
N GLU A 815 -8.75 1.63 19.36
CA GLU A 815 -9.82 1.56 20.35
C GLU A 815 -9.77 0.25 21.16
N LYS A 816 -9.53 -0.89 20.49
CA LYS A 816 -9.37 -2.19 21.14
C LYS A 816 -8.16 -2.20 22.09
N LEU A 817 -7.01 -1.72 21.62
CA LEU A 817 -5.78 -1.60 22.40
C LEU A 817 -6.00 -0.72 23.64
N GLN A 818 -6.73 0.38 23.52
CA GLN A 818 -7.05 1.24 24.66
C GLN A 818 -7.89 0.51 25.73
N LYS A 819 -8.88 -0.29 25.32
CA LYS A 819 -9.70 -1.10 26.24
C LYS A 819 -8.85 -2.16 26.95
N VAL A 820 -8.00 -2.88 26.21
CA VAL A 820 -7.09 -3.90 26.76
C VAL A 820 -6.07 -3.25 27.71
N ASN A 821 -5.49 -2.10 27.35
CA ASN A 821 -4.59 -1.34 28.22
C ASN A 821 -5.26 -0.92 29.52
N ALA A 822 -6.51 -0.41 29.47
CA ALA A 822 -7.24 -0.02 30.66
C ALA A 822 -7.48 -1.22 31.59
N MET A 823 -7.84 -2.38 31.05
CA MET A 823 -7.99 -3.62 31.82
C MET A 823 -6.65 -4.09 32.40
N TYR A 824 -5.58 -4.05 31.62
CA TYR A 824 -4.23 -4.42 32.07
C TYR A 824 -3.77 -3.54 33.24
N VAL A 825 -3.94 -2.22 33.11
CA VAL A 825 -3.62 -1.25 34.17
C VAL A 825 -4.45 -1.51 35.41
N GLU A 826 -5.75 -1.75 35.26
CA GLU A 826 -6.63 -2.11 36.38
C GLU A 826 -6.13 -3.34 37.11
N LYS A 827 -5.93 -4.46 36.42
CA LYS A 827 -5.50 -5.71 37.06
C LYS A 827 -4.12 -5.58 37.70
N SER A 828 -3.20 -4.88 37.05
CA SER A 828 -1.85 -4.62 37.58
C SER A 828 -1.89 -3.77 38.84
N ALA A 829 -2.67 -2.68 38.83
CA ALA A 829 -2.84 -1.80 40.00
C ALA A 829 -3.49 -2.55 41.19
N TRP A 830 -4.49 -3.38 40.93
CA TRP A 830 -5.13 -4.18 41.98
C TRP A 830 -4.25 -5.33 42.48
N LYS A 831 -3.43 -5.96 41.62
CA LYS A 831 -2.41 -6.92 42.05
C LYS A 831 -1.42 -6.25 43.01
N ALA A 832 -0.89 -5.09 42.63
CA ALA A 832 -0.02 -4.28 43.47
C ALA A 832 -0.66 -3.96 44.82
N GLN A 833 -1.96 -3.64 44.81
CA GLN A 833 -2.72 -3.34 46.02
C GLN A 833 -2.88 -4.56 46.94
N VAL A 834 -3.14 -5.74 46.38
CA VAL A 834 -3.20 -7.00 47.15
C VAL A 834 -1.85 -7.31 47.79
N GLU A 835 -0.76 -7.14 47.05
CA GLU A 835 0.60 -7.38 47.55
C GLU A 835 1.03 -6.36 48.62
N ARG A 836 0.56 -5.11 48.50
CA ARG A 836 0.82 -4.04 49.47
C ARG A 836 0.02 -4.20 50.76
N THR A 837 -1.20 -4.73 50.68
CA THR A 837 -2.11 -4.79 51.82
C THR A 837 -1.91 -6.07 52.62
N GLY A 838 -0.91 -6.06 53.52
CA GLY A 838 -0.71 -7.12 54.51
C GLY A 838 -1.77 -7.15 55.61
N LEU A 839 -1.65 -8.11 56.53
CA LEU A 839 -2.58 -8.28 57.66
C LEU A 839 -2.69 -7.02 58.55
N LYS A 840 -1.56 -6.33 58.79
CA LYS A 840 -1.55 -5.09 59.60
C LYS A 840 -2.34 -3.97 58.92
N GLN A 841 -2.12 -3.75 57.63
CA GLN A 841 -2.81 -2.73 56.85
C GLN A 841 -4.30 -3.04 56.73
N GLN A 842 -4.67 -4.31 56.52
CA GLN A 842 -6.07 -4.73 56.47
C GLN A 842 -6.78 -4.54 57.81
N GLN A 843 -6.10 -4.80 58.93
CA GLN A 843 -6.63 -4.51 60.28
C GLN A 843 -6.78 -3.01 60.52
N ALA A 844 -5.82 -2.18 60.10
CA ALA A 844 -5.90 -0.73 60.19
C ALA A 844 -7.09 -0.17 59.39
N LEU A 845 -7.27 -0.61 58.14
CA LEU A 845 -8.39 -0.21 57.28
C LEU A 845 -9.76 -0.61 57.89
N ASN A 846 -9.89 -1.85 58.36
CA ASN A 846 -11.12 -2.33 59.01
C ASN A 846 -11.36 -1.64 60.36
N GLY A 847 -10.30 -1.36 61.12
CA GLY A 847 -10.34 -0.66 62.40
C GLY A 847 -10.84 0.76 62.23
N TRP A 848 -10.24 1.51 61.31
CA TRP A 848 -10.68 2.86 60.95
C TRP A 848 -12.15 2.89 60.53
N LEU A 849 -12.56 1.98 59.63
CA LEU A 849 -13.92 1.94 59.11
C LEU A 849 -14.94 1.54 60.18
N GLY A 850 -14.54 0.67 61.12
CA GLY A 850 -15.32 0.33 62.30
C GLY A 850 -15.49 1.50 63.27
N LEU A 851 -14.43 2.29 63.50
CA LEU A 851 -14.47 3.49 64.33
C LEU A 851 -15.35 4.58 63.66
N TYR A 852 -15.19 4.78 62.35
CA TYR A 852 -15.96 5.75 61.58
C TYR A 852 -17.47 5.44 61.58
N ARG A 853 -17.86 4.17 61.36
CA ARG A 853 -19.28 3.77 61.44
C ARG A 853 -19.88 3.93 62.84
N LYS A 854 -19.08 3.77 63.91
CA LYS A 854 -19.52 4.01 65.30
C LYS A 854 -19.72 5.50 65.63
N ILE A 855 -19.01 6.39 64.94
CA ILE A 855 -19.17 7.86 65.08
C ILE A 855 -20.55 8.30 64.57
N GLY A 856 -21.05 7.70 63.47
CA GLY A 856 -22.45 7.84 63.01
C GLY A 856 -22.91 9.30 62.84
N LYS A 857 -24.09 9.66 63.35
CA LYS A 857 -24.66 11.04 63.31
C LYS A 857 -24.03 12.01 64.33
N GLY A 858 -22.99 11.60 65.07
CA GLY A 858 -22.15 12.52 65.85
C GLY A 858 -22.70 13.01 67.19
N THR A 859 -23.73 12.39 67.77
CA THR A 859 -24.42 12.91 68.99
C THR A 859 -24.15 12.09 70.26
N GLY A 860 -22.90 12.05 70.76
CA GLY A 860 -22.59 11.37 72.03
C GLY A 860 -21.27 11.83 72.68
N LYS A 861 -21.17 11.74 74.01
CA LYS A 861 -19.98 12.19 74.78
C LYS A 861 -18.67 11.48 74.38
N LEU A 862 -18.73 10.27 73.81
CA LEU A 862 -17.57 9.49 73.36
C LEU A 862 -17.17 9.74 71.90
N VAL A 863 -17.94 10.58 71.17
CA VAL A 863 -17.67 10.88 69.76
C VAL A 863 -16.32 11.57 69.57
N GLY A 864 -15.92 12.45 70.50
CA GLY A 864 -14.60 13.09 70.47
C GLY A 864 -13.45 12.09 70.53
N LYS A 865 -13.48 11.15 71.49
CA LYS A 865 -12.48 10.08 71.61
C LYS A 865 -12.46 9.15 70.39
N LEU A 866 -13.63 8.75 69.89
CA LEU A 866 -13.71 7.88 68.70
C LEU A 866 -13.17 8.57 67.44
N LYS A 867 -13.38 9.89 67.29
CA LYS A 867 -12.80 10.69 66.20
C LYS A 867 -11.28 10.75 66.32
N GLU A 868 -10.75 10.90 67.53
CA GLU A 868 -9.31 10.93 67.78
C GLU A 868 -8.63 9.56 67.53
N GLU A 869 -9.26 8.47 67.97
CA GLU A 869 -8.80 7.10 67.67
C GLU A 869 -8.87 6.82 66.16
N ALA A 870 -9.93 7.24 65.48
CA ALA A 870 -10.03 7.14 64.03
C ALA A 870 -8.92 7.95 63.33
N ARG A 871 -8.54 9.13 63.85
CA ARG A 871 -7.43 9.92 63.32
C ARG A 871 -6.09 9.20 63.47
N LYS A 872 -5.81 8.60 64.63
CA LYS A 872 -4.60 7.80 64.86
C LYS A 872 -4.54 6.58 63.95
N SER A 873 -5.67 5.87 63.77
CA SER A 873 -5.75 4.76 62.81
C SER A 873 -5.57 5.21 61.36
N LEU A 874 -5.99 6.43 60.99
CA LEU A 874 -5.81 6.96 59.63
C LEU A 874 -4.31 7.10 59.27
N SER A 875 -3.48 7.48 60.24
CA SER A 875 -2.01 7.56 60.07
C SER A 875 -1.41 6.22 59.66
N GLU A 876 -1.95 5.12 60.19
CA GLU A 876 -1.52 3.75 59.84
C GLU A 876 -2.12 3.29 58.51
N CYS A 877 -3.28 3.83 58.11
CA CYS A 877 -3.92 3.56 56.82
C CYS A 877 -3.21 4.22 55.63
N HIS A 878 -2.41 5.26 55.84
CA HIS A 878 -1.75 5.99 54.75
C HIS A 878 -0.86 5.11 53.87
N GLN A 879 -0.22 4.08 54.44
CA GLN A 879 0.59 3.11 53.70
C GLN A 879 -0.23 2.17 52.81
N ALA A 880 -1.51 2.01 53.10
CA ALA A 880 -2.40 1.12 52.37
C ALA A 880 -3.00 1.80 51.13
N VAL A 881 -3.13 3.13 51.10
CA VAL A 881 -3.71 3.86 49.97
C VAL A 881 -2.60 4.32 49.02
N PRO A 882 -2.60 3.90 47.74
CA PRO A 882 -1.51 4.21 46.83
C PRO A 882 -1.57 5.60 46.20
N VAL A 883 -2.74 6.25 46.14
CA VAL A 883 -2.89 7.57 45.51
C VAL A 883 -3.61 8.53 46.45
N TRP A 884 -2.95 9.63 46.76
CA TRP A 884 -3.50 10.72 47.55
C TRP A 884 -3.62 11.98 46.69
N ILE A 885 -4.77 12.64 46.76
CA ILE A 885 -5.06 13.86 46.03
C ILE A 885 -5.46 14.94 47.05
N MET A 886 -4.58 15.88 47.35
CA MET A 886 -4.84 16.90 48.38
C MET A 886 -3.99 18.16 48.20
N PRO A 887 -4.45 19.33 48.69
CA PRO A 887 -3.66 20.56 48.68
C PRO A 887 -2.35 20.42 49.46
N VAL A 888 -1.32 21.21 49.11
CA VAL A 888 0.01 21.12 49.72
C VAL A 888 -0.06 21.25 51.25
N SER A 889 -0.85 22.19 51.77
CA SER A 889 -0.99 22.39 53.22
C SER A 889 -1.55 21.15 53.92
N ARG A 890 -2.55 20.48 53.33
CA ARG A 890 -3.13 19.25 53.89
C ARG A 890 -2.14 18.08 53.79
N ALA A 891 -1.33 18.02 52.74
CA ALA A 891 -0.28 17.01 52.63
C ALA A 891 0.73 17.12 53.79
N LEU A 892 1.18 18.33 54.12
CA LEU A 892 2.14 18.54 55.21
C LEU A 892 1.54 18.36 56.60
N GLU A 893 0.22 18.53 56.76
CA GLU A 893 -0.50 18.16 57.98
C GLU A 893 -0.69 16.64 58.13
N SER A 894 -0.74 15.89 57.01
CA SER A 894 -1.06 14.46 57.00
C SER A 894 0.18 13.55 56.96
N PHE A 895 1.29 14.05 56.41
CA PHE A 895 2.51 13.28 56.18
C PHE A 895 3.73 13.96 56.80
N GLU A 896 4.62 13.16 57.38
CA GLU A 896 5.86 13.66 57.94
C GLU A 896 6.93 13.83 56.84
N LEU A 897 7.59 14.99 56.83
CA LEU A 897 8.73 15.23 55.95
C LEU A 897 9.94 14.38 56.37
N GLY A 898 10.65 13.83 55.39
CA GLY A 898 11.86 13.00 55.62
C GLY A 898 11.60 11.50 55.77
N THR A 899 10.36 11.08 56.03
CA THR A 899 9.95 9.68 55.89
C THR A 899 9.37 9.52 54.48
N THR A 900 10.20 9.24 53.47
CA THR A 900 9.75 9.21 52.06
C THR A 900 8.57 8.25 51.83
N ASP A 901 7.36 8.83 51.76
CA ASP A 901 6.10 8.09 51.65
C ASP A 901 5.60 7.95 50.22
N PHE A 902 6.14 8.73 49.28
CA PHE A 902 5.70 8.72 47.89
C PHE A 902 6.85 8.46 46.92
N ASP A 903 6.58 7.64 45.90
CA ASP A 903 7.54 7.42 44.82
C ASP A 903 7.48 8.58 43.82
N VAL A 904 6.30 9.13 43.58
CA VAL A 904 6.09 10.29 42.70
C VAL A 904 5.19 11.34 43.35
N ILE A 905 5.64 12.60 43.34
CA ILE A 905 4.82 13.77 43.64
C ILE A 905 4.48 14.47 42.32
N ILE A 906 3.19 14.73 42.09
CA ILE A 906 2.72 15.54 40.97
C ILE A 906 2.21 16.87 41.52
N VAL A 907 2.90 17.96 41.20
CA VAL A 907 2.49 19.32 41.58
C VAL A 907 1.77 19.96 40.40
N ASP A 908 0.44 19.99 40.46
CA ASP A 908 -0.43 20.61 39.45
C ASP A 908 -0.64 22.10 39.74
N GLU A 909 -0.82 22.88 38.68
CA GLU A 909 -0.93 24.35 38.71
C GLU A 909 0.23 25.01 39.51
N ALA A 910 1.45 24.46 39.38
CA ALA A 910 2.62 24.91 40.12
C ALA A 910 3.01 26.38 39.88
N SER A 911 2.49 27.01 38.82
CA SER A 911 2.64 28.43 38.56
C SER A 911 1.89 29.32 39.56
N GLN A 912 0.94 28.74 40.32
CA GLN A 912 0.21 29.39 41.40
C GLN A 912 0.77 29.07 42.79
N CYS A 913 1.69 28.11 42.89
CA CYS A 913 2.34 27.78 44.15
C CYS A 913 3.40 28.83 44.45
N ASP A 914 3.32 29.45 45.63
CA ASP A 914 4.39 30.26 46.19
C ASP A 914 5.55 29.38 46.68
N VAL A 915 6.63 30.01 47.16
CA VAL A 915 7.85 29.32 47.58
C VAL A 915 7.61 28.23 48.65
N LEU A 916 6.53 28.32 49.44
CA LEU A 916 6.18 27.31 50.45
C LEU A 916 5.80 25.97 49.80
N GLY A 917 5.36 25.97 48.54
CA GLY A 917 5.09 24.75 47.78
C GLY A 917 6.30 23.84 47.59
N LEU A 918 7.53 24.35 47.75
CA LEU A 918 8.76 23.55 47.73
C LEU A 918 8.81 22.49 48.83
N ALA A 919 8.10 22.69 49.94
CA ALA A 919 8.01 21.70 51.01
C ALA A 919 7.45 20.35 50.50
N ALA A 920 6.58 20.36 49.49
CA ALA A 920 6.05 19.14 48.88
C ALA A 920 7.15 18.28 48.21
N PHE A 921 8.26 18.88 47.78
CA PHE A 921 9.36 18.15 47.15
C PHE A 921 10.09 17.24 48.16
N GLY A 922 9.96 17.53 49.46
CA GLY A 922 10.49 16.70 50.55
C GLY A 922 9.70 15.41 50.82
N LEU A 923 8.52 15.25 50.24
CA LEU A 923 7.62 14.10 50.51
C LEU A 923 7.84 12.91 49.56
N GLY A 924 8.56 13.07 48.45
CA GLY A 924 8.73 11.99 47.49
C GLY A 924 10.05 11.99 46.73
N LYS A 925 10.29 10.88 46.03
CA LYS A 925 11.56 10.62 45.33
C LYS A 925 11.62 11.31 43.98
N LYS A 926 10.56 11.19 43.18
CA LYS A 926 10.43 11.84 41.87
C LYS A 926 9.40 12.95 41.91
N ILE A 927 9.64 14.05 41.20
CA ILE A 927 8.75 15.21 41.14
C ILE A 927 8.36 15.52 39.69
N VAL A 928 7.05 15.61 39.44
CA VAL A 928 6.48 16.13 38.20
C VAL A 928 5.87 17.49 38.49
N VAL A 929 6.39 18.54 37.86
CA VAL A 929 5.89 19.91 38.03
C VAL A 929 5.11 20.30 36.77
N ILE A 930 3.80 20.52 36.93
CA ILE A 930 2.88 20.85 35.86
C ILE A 930 2.35 22.27 36.09
N GLY A 931 2.47 23.13 35.08
CA GLY A 931 2.01 24.51 35.20
C GLY A 931 2.16 25.29 33.90
N ASP A 932 2.02 26.61 33.99
CA ASP A 932 2.24 27.49 32.85
C ASP A 932 2.74 28.87 33.29
N HIS A 933 3.96 29.23 32.88
CA HIS A 933 4.58 30.52 33.18
C HIS A 933 3.89 31.72 32.51
N GLU A 934 3.00 31.49 31.53
CA GLU A 934 2.17 32.54 30.91
C GLU A 934 0.82 32.72 31.64
N GLN A 935 0.59 32.00 32.75
CA GLN A 935 -0.51 32.25 33.67
C GLN A 935 -0.08 33.13 34.87
N VAL A 936 -1.05 33.53 35.68
CA VAL A 936 -0.85 34.45 36.81
C VAL A 936 -0.03 33.76 37.91
N SER A 937 0.98 34.46 38.41
CA SER A 937 1.85 34.04 39.53
C SER A 937 1.22 34.43 40.88
N PRO A 938 1.70 33.86 42.01
CA PRO A 938 1.19 34.21 43.32
C PRO A 938 1.36 35.70 43.61
N TYR A 939 0.31 36.36 44.12
CA TYR A 939 0.46 37.71 44.67
C TYR A 939 0.97 37.61 46.11
N ALA A 940 2.18 38.12 46.35
CA ALA A 940 2.75 38.33 47.68
C ALA A 940 2.05 39.50 48.41
N VAL A 941 0.73 39.39 48.62
CA VAL A 941 -0.05 40.42 49.32
C VAL A 941 0.27 40.37 50.81
N GLY A 942 0.89 41.43 51.33
CA GLY A 942 1.12 41.61 52.78
C GLY A 942 2.51 41.26 53.28
N PHE A 943 3.46 40.89 52.42
CA PHE A 943 4.87 40.74 52.82
C PHE A 943 5.61 42.09 52.76
N GLU A 944 6.36 42.41 53.81
CA GLU A 944 7.34 43.49 53.78
C GLU A 944 8.55 43.03 52.96
N ILE A 945 8.69 43.60 51.75
CA ILE A 945 9.72 43.23 50.78
C ILE A 945 11.12 43.32 51.41
N ASP A 946 11.39 44.39 52.17
CA ASP A 946 12.69 44.62 52.80
C ASP A 946 13.04 43.54 53.82
N ARG A 947 12.04 43.02 54.55
CA ARG A 947 12.23 41.95 55.54
C ARG A 947 12.51 40.61 54.87
N VAL A 948 11.79 40.30 53.78
CA VAL A 948 12.04 39.08 52.99
C VAL A 948 13.44 39.13 52.38
N GLN A 949 13.86 40.29 51.87
CA GLN A 949 15.19 40.46 51.30
C GLN A 949 16.30 40.24 52.34
N GLY A 950 16.12 40.76 53.57
CA GLY A 950 17.05 40.50 54.68
C GLY A 950 17.21 39.00 54.99
N LEU A 951 16.11 38.24 54.98
CA LEU A 951 16.14 36.78 55.20
C LEU A 951 16.83 36.04 54.04
N ILE A 952 16.61 36.46 52.80
CA ILE A 952 17.29 35.88 51.62
C ILE A 952 18.80 36.07 51.73
N ASP A 953 19.24 37.26 52.13
CA ASP A 953 20.66 37.57 52.24
C ASP A 953 21.34 36.87 53.42
N GLU A 954 20.61 36.62 54.51
CA GLU A 954 21.10 35.90 55.69
C GLU A 954 21.14 34.37 55.49
N PHE A 955 20.09 33.76 54.95
CA PHE A 955 19.90 32.30 54.98
C PHE A 955 20.14 31.58 53.64
N LEU A 956 20.12 32.27 52.50
CA LEU A 956 20.25 31.63 51.18
C LEU A 956 21.61 31.91 50.52
N ASP A 957 22.67 32.02 51.32
CA ASP A 957 24.03 32.16 50.79
C ASP A 957 24.46 30.90 50.01
N GLY A 958 25.13 31.10 48.86
CA GLY A 958 25.54 30.02 47.96
C GLY A 958 24.43 29.39 47.10
N ILE A 959 23.15 29.77 47.28
CA ILE A 959 22.03 29.26 46.47
C ILE A 959 21.96 30.02 45.12
N PRO A 960 21.88 29.30 43.97
CA PRO A 960 21.72 29.92 42.66
C PRO A 960 20.46 30.80 42.58
N ASN A 961 20.57 31.98 41.96
CA ASN A 961 19.44 32.90 41.75
C ASN A 961 18.62 33.21 43.02
N LYS A 962 19.28 33.31 44.19
CA LYS A 962 18.61 33.51 45.49
C LYS A 962 17.59 34.67 45.54
N GLN A 963 17.74 35.69 44.69
CA GLN A 963 16.78 36.81 44.60
C GLN A 963 15.39 36.39 44.12
N LEU A 964 15.24 35.21 43.50
CA LEU A 964 13.95 34.70 43.05
C LEU A 964 13.10 34.09 44.17
N TYR A 965 13.67 33.86 45.35
CA TYR A 965 12.98 33.31 46.52
C TYR A 965 12.22 34.39 47.32
N ASP A 966 11.83 35.48 46.65
CA ASP A 966 11.15 36.66 47.21
C ASP A 966 9.64 36.46 47.47
N GLY A 967 9.13 35.26 47.21
CA GLY A 967 7.72 34.91 47.34
C GLY A 967 6.82 35.38 46.18
N LYS A 968 7.37 36.09 45.18
CA LYS A 968 6.65 36.48 43.95
C LYS A 968 6.91 35.51 42.80
N THR A 969 8.04 34.82 42.82
CA THR A 969 8.34 33.74 41.87
C THR A 969 7.59 32.47 42.24
N SER A 970 6.99 31.82 41.24
CA SER A 970 6.26 30.57 41.45
C SER A 970 7.19 29.36 41.58
N VAL A 971 6.72 28.28 42.20
CA VAL A 971 7.45 26.99 42.23
C VAL A 971 7.72 26.48 40.81
N TYR A 972 6.80 26.72 39.87
CA TYR A 972 7.00 26.37 38.47
C TYR A 972 8.22 27.08 37.87
N ASP A 973 8.36 28.39 38.10
CA ASP A 973 9.46 29.17 37.55
C ASP A 973 10.80 28.82 38.21
N LEU A 974 10.80 28.54 39.53
CA LEU A 974 11.98 28.05 40.25
C LEU A 974 12.42 26.67 39.73
N ALA A 975 11.49 25.72 39.61
CA ALA A 975 11.76 24.39 39.08
C ALA A 975 12.20 24.43 37.61
N ARG A 976 11.62 25.32 36.80
CA ARG A 976 12.00 25.53 35.40
C ARG A 976 13.48 25.90 35.24
N GLN A 977 14.03 26.69 36.16
CA GLN A 977 15.43 27.09 36.12
C GLN A 977 16.36 25.95 36.56
N ALA A 978 15.93 25.11 37.50
CA ALA A 978 16.74 24.06 38.09
C ALA A 978 16.70 22.72 37.32
N PHE A 979 15.54 22.32 36.78
CA PHE A 979 15.36 20.96 36.25
C PHE A 979 15.78 20.80 34.79
N GLY A 980 15.60 21.85 33.97
CA GLY A 980 15.89 21.84 32.54
C GLY A 980 14.97 20.90 31.73
N GLY A 981 14.78 21.19 30.43
CA GLY A 981 13.93 20.39 29.53
C GLY A 981 12.43 20.54 29.86
N ILE A 982 11.69 21.27 29.02
CA ILE A 982 10.26 21.52 29.23
C ILE A 982 9.45 20.82 28.15
N ILE A 983 8.52 19.96 28.56
CA ILE A 983 7.55 19.34 27.65
C ILE A 983 6.35 20.28 27.54
N ARG A 984 6.13 20.85 26.35
CA ARG A 984 4.98 21.74 26.10
C ARG A 984 3.81 20.97 25.52
N LEU A 985 2.65 21.04 26.16
CA LEU A 985 1.39 20.53 25.63
C LEU A 985 0.79 21.58 24.68
N ILE A 986 0.71 21.30 23.38
CA ILE A 986 0.31 22.31 22.36
C ILE A 986 -1.13 22.17 21.87
N GLU A 987 -1.75 20.99 22.01
CA GLU A 987 -3.12 20.73 21.56
C GLU A 987 -4.15 21.29 22.55
N HIS A 988 -5.12 22.06 22.08
CA HIS A 988 -6.12 22.74 22.91
C HIS A 988 -7.54 22.25 22.62
N PHE A 989 -8.24 21.83 23.68
CA PHE A 989 -9.53 21.15 23.59
C PHE A 989 -10.71 21.92 24.22
N ARG A 990 -10.45 23.07 24.85
CA ARG A 990 -11.43 23.78 25.70
C ARG A 990 -12.24 24.80 24.93
N CYS A 991 -11.59 25.85 24.48
CA CYS A 991 -12.18 27.00 23.81
C CYS A 991 -12.38 26.68 22.33
N VAL A 992 -13.42 27.26 21.74
CA VAL A 992 -13.51 27.37 20.29
C VAL A 992 -12.34 28.18 19.72
N PRO A 993 -11.91 27.93 18.46
CA PRO A 993 -10.73 28.56 17.87
C PRO A 993 -10.73 30.09 17.96
N GLU A 994 -11.89 30.72 17.77
CA GLU A 994 -12.07 32.17 17.77
C GLU A 994 -11.65 32.77 19.12
N ILE A 995 -11.96 32.11 20.23
CA ILE A 995 -11.68 32.61 21.58
C ILE A 995 -10.19 32.44 21.91
N ILE A 996 -9.66 31.22 21.78
CA ILE A 996 -8.27 30.92 22.20
C ILE A 996 -7.23 31.64 21.35
N GLN A 997 -7.56 31.99 20.10
CA GLN A 997 -6.62 32.64 19.19
C GLN A 997 -6.02 33.94 19.75
N PHE A 998 -6.79 34.72 20.52
CA PHE A 998 -6.27 35.91 21.19
C PHE A 998 -5.11 35.56 22.13
N SER A 999 -5.32 34.62 23.03
CA SER A 999 -4.31 34.11 23.96
C SER A 999 -3.13 33.45 23.23
N ASN A 1000 -3.41 32.67 22.18
CA ASN A 1000 -2.40 31.98 21.38
C ASN A 1000 -1.39 32.96 20.77
N GLN A 1001 -1.88 34.05 20.18
CA GLN A 1001 -1.03 35.10 19.61
C GLN A 1001 -0.34 35.94 20.68
N LEU A 1002 -1.05 36.23 21.77
CA LEU A 1002 -0.53 37.09 22.83
C LEU A 1002 0.61 36.45 23.62
N CYS A 1003 0.50 35.16 23.96
CA CYS A 1003 1.38 34.48 24.91
C CYS A 1003 2.20 33.33 24.34
N TYR A 1004 1.71 32.67 23.27
CA TYR A 1004 2.24 31.36 22.85
C TYR A 1004 2.77 31.35 21.41
N GLY A 1005 2.96 32.52 20.79
CA GLY A 1005 3.57 32.64 19.46
C GLY A 1005 2.77 31.99 18.33
N GLY A 1006 1.51 31.62 18.56
CA GLY A 1006 0.71 30.88 17.59
C GLY A 1006 0.93 29.36 17.59
N GLU A 1007 1.70 28.81 18.55
CA GLU A 1007 2.03 27.38 18.63
C GLU A 1007 0.86 26.50 19.11
N ILE A 1008 -0.17 27.09 19.76
CA ILE A 1008 -1.33 26.31 20.23
C ILE A 1008 -2.19 25.86 19.05
N LEU A 1009 -2.53 24.57 19.03
CA LEU A 1009 -3.37 23.93 18.03
C LEU A 1009 -4.79 23.72 18.60
N PRO A 1010 -5.78 24.57 18.24
CA PRO A 1010 -7.16 24.35 18.65
C PRO A 1010 -7.74 23.15 17.90
N LEU A 1011 -8.09 22.10 18.65
CA LEU A 1011 -8.69 20.86 18.11
C LEU A 1011 -10.21 20.80 18.31
N ARG A 1012 -10.78 21.72 19.08
CA ARG A 1012 -12.23 21.82 19.25
C ARG A 1012 -12.88 22.45 18.02
N GLU A 1013 -13.88 21.79 17.45
CA GLU A 1013 -14.67 22.36 16.35
C GLU A 1013 -15.71 23.36 16.86
N ALA A 1014 -15.82 24.52 16.20
CA ALA A 1014 -16.80 25.55 16.52
C ALA A 1014 -18.25 25.03 16.43
N SER A 1015 -18.53 24.16 15.46
CA SER A 1015 -19.82 23.48 15.22
C SER A 1015 -20.37 22.73 16.44
N THR A 1016 -19.50 22.32 17.38
CA THR A 1016 -19.91 21.61 18.61
C THR A 1016 -20.60 22.51 19.63
N SER A 1017 -20.52 23.83 19.46
CA SER A 1017 -21.17 24.79 20.33
C SER A 1017 -22.59 25.09 19.87
N GLN A 1018 -23.52 25.26 20.82
CA GLN A 1018 -24.90 25.65 20.56
C GLN A 1018 -25.11 27.17 20.65
N VAL A 1019 -24.07 27.93 21.02
CA VAL A 1019 -24.15 29.36 21.33
C VAL A 1019 -23.33 30.16 20.33
N TYR A 1020 -23.98 31.08 19.62
CA TYR A 1020 -23.36 31.96 18.62
C TYR A 1020 -23.81 33.43 18.79
N PRO A 1021 -23.00 34.42 18.39
CA PRO A 1021 -21.60 34.30 17.96
C PRO A 1021 -20.66 34.02 19.15
N HIS A 1022 -19.48 33.42 18.92
CA HIS A 1022 -18.53 33.05 19.98
C HIS A 1022 -17.82 34.25 20.65
N LEU A 1023 -17.68 35.37 19.94
CA LEU A 1023 -17.05 36.59 20.42
C LEU A 1023 -18.01 37.77 20.27
N ILE A 1024 -18.21 38.51 21.37
CA ILE A 1024 -19.09 39.68 21.38
C ILE A 1024 -18.37 40.85 22.01
N ALA A 1025 -18.23 41.94 21.25
CA ALA A 1025 -17.75 43.22 21.77
C ALA A 1025 -18.96 44.10 22.13
N HIS A 1026 -19.23 44.29 23.42
CA HIS A 1026 -20.38 45.05 23.91
C HIS A 1026 -19.95 46.36 24.55
N ARG A 1027 -20.27 47.49 23.89
CA ARG A 1027 -19.96 48.83 24.38
C ARG A 1027 -21.11 49.41 25.20
N VAL A 1028 -20.84 49.75 26.45
CA VAL A 1028 -21.78 50.42 27.37
C VAL A 1028 -21.61 51.93 27.24
N GLN A 1029 -22.72 52.66 27.01
CA GLN A 1029 -22.69 54.12 26.89
C GLN A 1029 -23.02 54.81 28.22
N GLY A 1030 -22.51 56.04 28.41
CA GLY A 1030 -22.85 56.88 29.56
C GLY A 1030 -22.29 56.40 30.91
N ALA A 1031 -21.33 55.46 30.88
CA ALA A 1031 -20.75 54.86 32.07
C ALA A 1031 -19.55 55.67 32.61
N ALA A 1032 -19.42 55.73 33.93
CA ALA A 1032 -18.29 56.34 34.64
C ALA A 1032 -17.77 55.36 35.69
N SER A 1033 -16.44 55.31 35.84
CA SER A 1033 -15.78 54.52 36.89
C SER A 1033 -15.39 55.38 38.08
N GLU A 1034 -15.79 54.95 39.26
CA GLU A 1034 -15.40 55.50 40.55
C GLU A 1034 -14.95 54.35 41.45
N ASN A 1035 -13.86 54.52 42.23
CA ASN A 1035 -13.37 53.51 43.18
C ASN A 1035 -13.29 52.08 42.59
N LYS A 1036 -12.66 51.93 41.42
CA LYS A 1036 -12.51 50.63 40.71
C LYS A 1036 -13.84 49.91 40.42
N THR A 1037 -14.94 50.65 40.40
CA THR A 1037 -16.28 50.14 40.05
C THR A 1037 -16.89 51.00 38.95
N ASN A 1038 -17.63 50.36 38.05
CA ASN A 1038 -18.43 51.01 37.02
C ASN A 1038 -19.87 50.51 37.18
N ALA A 1039 -20.73 51.36 37.75
CA ALA A 1039 -22.07 50.97 38.15
C ALA A 1039 -22.98 50.60 36.97
N VAL A 1040 -22.86 51.36 35.87
CA VAL A 1040 -23.66 51.15 34.66
C VAL A 1040 -23.23 49.85 33.98
N GLU A 1041 -21.92 49.63 33.84
CA GLU A 1041 -21.38 48.39 33.29
C GLU A 1041 -21.74 47.16 34.15
N ALA A 1042 -21.69 47.29 35.49
CA ALA A 1042 -22.08 46.21 36.39
C ALA A 1042 -23.56 45.83 36.26
N LEU A 1043 -24.43 46.83 36.12
CA LEU A 1043 -25.86 46.62 35.90
C LEU A 1043 -26.09 45.93 34.54
N GLU A 1044 -25.44 46.41 33.48
CA GLU A 1044 -25.57 45.86 32.13
C GLU A 1044 -25.14 44.39 32.08
N VAL A 1045 -23.96 44.06 32.66
CA VAL A 1045 -23.49 42.67 32.76
C VAL A 1045 -24.48 41.79 33.52
N ALA A 1046 -25.01 42.27 34.66
CA ALA A 1046 -25.97 41.51 35.44
C ALA A 1046 -27.31 41.31 34.69
N SER A 1047 -27.76 42.32 33.94
CA SER A 1047 -28.95 42.26 33.09
C SER A 1047 -28.77 41.28 31.94
N LEU A 1048 -27.63 41.30 31.25
CA LEU A 1048 -27.29 40.35 30.18
C LEU A 1048 -27.26 38.91 30.70
N ILE A 1049 -26.60 38.68 31.85
CA ILE A 1049 -26.58 37.36 32.50
C ILE A 1049 -28.00 36.90 32.86
N THR A 1050 -28.82 37.79 33.40
CA THR A 1050 -30.22 37.47 33.75
C THR A 1050 -31.05 37.14 32.50
N ALA A 1051 -30.79 37.81 31.38
CA ALA A 1051 -31.46 37.55 30.10
C ALA A 1051 -31.08 36.18 29.54
N ILE A 1052 -29.79 35.83 29.47
CA ILE A 1052 -29.37 34.49 29.00
C ILE A 1052 -29.86 33.37 29.93
N CYS A 1053 -30.09 33.65 31.21
CA CYS A 1053 -30.69 32.68 32.13
C CYS A 1053 -32.15 32.31 31.79
N ARG A 1054 -32.81 33.06 30.89
CA ARG A 1054 -34.20 32.81 30.46
C ARG A 1054 -34.30 32.22 29.06
N LEU A 1055 -33.20 32.14 28.31
CA LEU A 1055 -33.17 31.61 26.95
C LEU A 1055 -32.91 30.10 26.96
N GLU A 1056 -33.62 29.37 26.10
CA GLU A 1056 -33.54 27.91 26.01
C GLU A 1056 -32.17 27.44 25.51
N GLU A 1057 -31.56 28.17 24.58
CA GLU A 1057 -30.24 27.85 24.01
C GLU A 1057 -29.12 27.84 25.07
N PHE A 1058 -29.35 28.51 26.21
CA PHE A 1058 -28.39 28.64 27.30
C PHE A 1058 -28.75 27.80 28.53
N ASP A 1059 -29.81 26.97 28.51
CA ASP A 1059 -30.33 26.32 29.73
C ASP A 1059 -29.29 25.43 30.44
N ARG A 1060 -28.40 24.79 29.67
CA ARG A 1060 -27.31 23.94 30.20
C ARG A 1060 -25.98 24.69 30.41
N CYS A 1061 -25.91 25.97 30.05
CA CYS A 1061 -24.67 26.73 30.10
C CYS A 1061 -24.35 27.22 31.51
N THR A 1062 -23.07 27.13 31.86
CA THR A 1062 -22.49 27.75 33.05
C THR A 1062 -22.02 29.17 32.74
N VAL A 1063 -22.15 30.10 33.70
CA VAL A 1063 -21.88 31.53 33.47
C VAL A 1063 -20.80 32.07 34.42
N GLY A 1064 -19.91 32.93 33.89
CA GLY A 1064 -18.88 33.64 34.67
C GLY A 1064 -18.83 35.13 34.37
N ALA A 1065 -18.56 35.95 35.37
CA ALA A 1065 -18.23 37.37 35.21
C ALA A 1065 -16.83 37.66 35.77
N ILE A 1066 -15.90 38.00 34.89
CA ILE A 1066 -14.51 38.33 35.24
C ILE A 1066 -14.33 39.84 35.14
N CYS A 1067 -13.90 40.46 36.23
CA CYS A 1067 -13.59 41.88 36.28
C CYS A 1067 -12.09 42.08 36.12
N MET A 1068 -11.71 42.95 35.18
CA MET A 1068 -10.29 43.22 34.88
C MET A 1068 -9.65 44.22 35.86
N VAL A 1069 -10.47 44.95 36.62
CA VAL A 1069 -10.00 45.96 37.59
C VAL A 1069 -10.69 45.73 38.92
N GLY A 1070 -9.92 45.30 39.93
CA GLY A 1070 -10.42 45.11 41.29
C GLY A 1070 -11.41 43.96 41.45
N THR A 1071 -11.70 43.63 42.71
CA THR A 1071 -12.74 42.66 43.09
C THR A 1071 -14.06 43.33 43.42
N GLU A 1072 -14.06 44.65 43.62
CA GLU A 1072 -15.20 45.48 43.99
C GLU A 1072 -16.29 45.43 42.91
N GLN A 1073 -15.91 45.48 41.63
CA GLN A 1073 -16.84 45.34 40.50
C GLN A 1073 -17.52 43.96 40.52
N ALA A 1074 -16.74 42.89 40.74
CA ALA A 1074 -17.27 41.53 40.79
C ALA A 1074 -18.28 41.34 41.93
N ILE A 1075 -17.99 41.92 43.10
CA ILE A 1075 -18.92 41.91 44.25
C ILE A 1075 -20.21 42.66 43.90
N LYS A 1076 -20.11 43.78 43.18
CA LYS A 1076 -21.27 44.55 42.77
C LYS A 1076 -22.15 43.76 41.79
N ILE A 1077 -21.56 43.14 40.76
CA ILE A 1077 -22.27 42.26 39.81
C ILE A 1077 -22.95 41.09 40.55
N ASP A 1078 -22.21 40.38 41.41
CA ASP A 1078 -22.74 39.27 42.23
C ASP A 1078 -23.93 39.72 43.09
N SER A 1079 -23.85 40.90 43.72
CA SER A 1079 -24.92 41.43 44.55
C SER A 1079 -26.21 41.73 43.76
N ILE A 1080 -26.08 42.17 42.51
CA ILE A 1080 -27.23 42.42 41.62
C ILE A 1080 -27.83 41.08 41.18
N LEU A 1081 -26.99 40.14 40.73
CA LEU A 1081 -27.43 38.82 40.27
C LEU A 1081 -28.18 38.04 41.36
N ARG A 1082 -27.70 38.06 42.60
CA ARG A 1082 -28.36 37.41 43.74
C ARG A 1082 -29.71 38.01 44.12
N ARG A 1083 -29.99 39.25 43.71
CA ARG A 1083 -31.31 39.88 43.86
C ARG A 1083 -32.24 39.57 42.69
N CYS A 1084 -31.67 39.37 41.49
CA CYS A 1084 -32.43 39.15 40.25
C CYS A 1084 -32.72 37.67 39.94
N LEU A 1085 -31.92 36.74 40.48
CA LEU A 1085 -32.04 35.29 40.27
C LEU A 1085 -32.39 34.56 41.57
N SER A 1086 -33.14 33.46 41.46
CA SER A 1086 -33.38 32.58 42.61
C SER A 1086 -32.08 31.86 43.02
N ALA A 1087 -31.94 31.50 44.30
CA ALA A 1087 -30.77 30.77 44.80
C ALA A 1087 -30.58 29.43 44.07
N THR A 1088 -31.68 28.75 43.70
CA THR A 1088 -31.67 27.50 42.93
C THR A 1088 -31.09 27.73 41.53
N GLU A 1089 -31.54 28.77 40.82
CA GLU A 1089 -31.05 29.05 39.46
C GLU A 1089 -29.58 29.48 39.48
N TYR A 1090 -29.20 30.35 40.42
CA TYR A 1090 -27.83 30.79 40.60
C TYR A 1090 -26.86 29.61 40.80
N ARG A 1091 -27.26 28.62 41.61
CA ARG A 1091 -26.49 27.39 41.85
C ARG A 1091 -26.51 26.45 40.65
N ARG A 1092 -27.66 26.26 39.99
CA ARG A 1092 -27.82 25.43 38.78
C ARG A 1092 -26.87 25.88 37.67
N ARG A 1093 -26.79 27.20 37.43
CA ARG A 1093 -25.92 27.83 36.43
C ARG A 1093 -24.45 27.97 36.84
N ARG A 1094 -24.10 27.56 38.07
CA ARG A 1094 -22.73 27.66 38.65
C ARG A 1094 -22.12 29.07 38.50
N ILE A 1095 -22.93 30.11 38.72
CA ILE A 1095 -22.50 31.49 38.48
C ILE A 1095 -21.35 31.87 39.40
N LEU A 1096 -20.26 32.38 38.82
CA LEU A 1096 -19.10 32.90 39.54
C LEU A 1096 -18.81 34.34 39.09
N CYS A 1097 -18.57 35.23 40.05
CA CYS A 1097 -18.15 36.61 39.79
C CYS A 1097 -16.85 36.89 40.56
N GLY A 1098 -15.80 37.30 39.85
CA GLY A 1098 -14.46 37.45 40.44
C GLY A 1098 -13.46 38.15 39.51
N ASN A 1099 -12.19 38.19 39.91
CA ASN A 1099 -11.09 38.63 39.06
C ASN A 1099 -10.44 37.44 38.32
N ALA A 1100 -9.49 37.70 37.41
CA ALA A 1100 -8.86 36.65 36.60
C ALA A 1100 -8.22 35.52 37.43
N SER A 1101 -7.54 35.85 38.55
CA SER A 1101 -6.92 34.85 39.44
C SER A 1101 -7.94 33.92 40.10
N GLN A 1102 -9.14 34.40 40.45
CA GLN A 1102 -10.18 33.58 41.08
C GLN A 1102 -10.85 32.58 40.12
N PHE A 1103 -10.65 32.76 38.81
CA PHE A 1103 -11.10 31.84 37.77
C PHE A 1103 -10.02 30.84 37.34
N GLN A 1104 -8.84 30.89 37.95
CA GLN A 1104 -7.78 29.93 37.62
C GLN A 1104 -8.20 28.51 38.03
N GLY A 1105 -7.86 27.53 37.20
CA GLY A 1105 -8.41 26.16 37.31
C GLY A 1105 -9.93 26.01 37.07
N ASP A 1106 -10.66 27.09 36.77
CA ASP A 1106 -12.09 27.05 36.46
C ASP A 1106 -12.37 27.52 35.03
N GLU A 1107 -13.55 27.18 34.52
CA GLU A 1107 -14.02 27.54 33.18
C GLU A 1107 -15.53 27.65 33.13
N ARG A 1108 -16.06 28.45 32.21
CA ARG A 1108 -17.50 28.62 32.01
C ARG A 1108 -17.82 28.55 30.53
N ASP A 1109 -19.01 28.06 30.23
CA ASP A 1109 -19.49 28.01 28.84
C ASP A 1109 -19.61 29.45 28.30
N VAL A 1110 -20.17 30.36 29.11
CA VAL A 1110 -20.26 31.80 28.80
C VAL A 1110 -19.51 32.64 29.83
N VAL A 1111 -18.63 33.54 29.37
CA VAL A 1111 -17.91 34.50 30.23
C VAL A 1111 -18.13 35.94 29.80
N PHE A 1112 -18.41 36.80 30.77
CA PHE A 1112 -18.45 38.25 30.65
C PHE A 1112 -17.18 38.87 31.22
N LEU A 1113 -16.34 39.45 30.37
CA LEU A 1113 -15.18 40.25 30.75
C LEU A 1113 -15.58 41.72 30.90
N SER A 1114 -15.68 42.19 32.14
CA SER A 1114 -15.93 43.60 32.47
C SER A 1114 -14.60 44.36 32.55
N LEU A 1115 -14.36 45.29 31.62
CA LEU A 1115 -13.13 46.07 31.57
C LEU A 1115 -13.07 47.19 32.61
N VAL A 1116 -14.22 47.68 33.10
CA VAL A 1116 -14.41 48.69 34.16
C VAL A 1116 -13.89 50.09 33.82
N ASP A 1117 -12.72 50.20 33.21
CA ASP A 1117 -12.06 51.49 32.94
C ASP A 1117 -12.93 52.42 32.10
N THR A 1118 -12.88 53.71 32.44
CA THR A 1118 -13.48 54.79 31.67
C THR A 1118 -12.48 55.94 31.57
N ALA A 1119 -12.43 56.64 30.44
CA ALA A 1119 -11.58 57.80 30.29
C ALA A 1119 -12.15 58.99 31.08
N GLN A 1120 -11.37 59.56 32.01
CA GLN A 1120 -11.76 60.82 32.67
C GLN A 1120 -11.46 62.02 31.77
N LYS A 1121 -12.43 62.92 31.60
CA LYS A 1121 -12.31 64.24 30.93
C LYS A 1121 -11.52 64.22 29.60
N GLY A 1122 -11.72 63.20 28.77
CA GLY A 1122 -11.15 63.15 27.40
C GLY A 1122 -9.64 62.83 27.30
N GLY A 1123 -9.00 62.38 28.39
CA GLY A 1123 -7.61 61.92 28.37
C GLY A 1123 -7.46 60.44 27.99
N ALA A 1124 -6.33 60.08 27.37
CA ALA A 1124 -6.00 58.69 27.07
C ALA A 1124 -5.65 57.91 28.36
N LEU A 1125 -6.12 56.67 28.45
CA LEU A 1125 -5.84 55.78 29.58
C LEU A 1125 -4.35 55.38 29.64
N ALA A 1126 -3.89 55.02 30.85
CA ALA A 1126 -2.54 54.48 31.04
C ALA A 1126 -2.36 53.17 30.27
N LEU A 1127 -1.24 53.02 29.57
CA LEU A 1127 -0.97 51.86 28.72
C LEU A 1127 -0.88 50.58 29.55
N ARG A 1128 -1.65 49.54 29.20
CA ARG A 1128 -1.52 48.20 29.77
C ARG A 1128 -0.79 47.28 28.79
N SER A 1129 0.51 47.08 29.02
CA SER A 1129 1.37 46.23 28.18
C SER A 1129 2.44 45.44 28.94
N SER A 1130 2.44 45.48 30.29
CA SER A 1130 3.40 44.71 31.08
C SER A 1130 3.10 43.20 31.03
N ASP A 1131 4.12 42.38 31.34
CA ASP A 1131 3.99 40.92 31.41
C ASP A 1131 2.90 40.46 32.40
N GLU A 1132 2.74 41.19 33.51
CA GLU A 1132 1.67 40.94 34.49
C GLU A 1132 0.28 41.08 33.85
N TRP A 1133 0.03 42.19 33.14
CA TRP A 1133 -1.22 42.38 32.42
C TRP A 1133 -1.39 41.36 31.30
N ARG A 1134 -0.30 40.98 30.61
CA ARG A 1134 -0.34 39.92 29.59
C ARG A 1134 -0.89 38.61 30.18
N ARG A 1135 -0.36 38.16 31.33
CA ARG A 1135 -0.80 36.96 32.05
C ARG A 1135 -2.26 37.06 32.51
N ILE A 1136 -2.68 38.21 33.04
CA ILE A 1136 -4.07 38.46 33.47
C ILE A 1136 -5.04 38.34 32.29
N TYR A 1137 -4.72 38.94 31.14
CA TYR A 1137 -5.55 38.89 29.93
C TYR A 1137 -5.60 37.49 29.33
N ASN A 1138 -4.46 36.79 29.29
CA ASN A 1138 -4.40 35.40 28.85
C ASN A 1138 -5.30 34.50 29.70
N VAL A 1139 -5.19 34.62 31.03
CA VAL A 1139 -6.03 33.86 31.96
C VAL A 1139 -7.48 34.21 31.79
N ALA A 1140 -7.86 35.49 31.67
CA ALA A 1140 -9.25 35.91 31.58
C ALA A 1140 -9.93 35.46 30.27
N ALA A 1141 -9.27 35.64 29.12
CA ALA A 1141 -9.83 35.33 27.81
C ALA A 1141 -10.02 33.82 27.60
N SER A 1142 -9.14 32.99 28.17
CA SER A 1142 -9.17 31.52 28.03
C SER A 1142 -10.13 30.78 28.97
N ARG A 1143 -10.99 31.50 29.73
CA ARG A 1143 -12.01 30.89 30.62
C ARG A 1143 -13.33 30.61 29.96
N ALA A 1144 -13.61 31.26 28.82
CA ALA A 1144 -14.80 30.99 28.03
C ALA A 1144 -14.60 29.75 27.17
N ARG A 1145 -15.54 28.82 27.22
CA ARG A 1145 -15.54 27.64 26.32
C ARG A 1145 -16.27 27.93 25.02
N ASP A 1146 -17.47 28.50 25.12
CA ASP A 1146 -18.41 28.66 23.99
C ASP A 1146 -18.59 30.12 23.57
N GLN A 1147 -18.66 31.05 24.54
CA GLN A 1147 -18.90 32.46 24.25
C GLN A 1147 -18.18 33.39 25.21
N LEU A 1148 -17.51 34.40 24.65
CA LEU A 1148 -16.80 35.45 25.36
C LEU A 1148 -17.39 36.83 25.04
N TRP A 1149 -17.92 37.49 26.07
CA TRP A 1149 -18.39 38.87 26.00
C TRP A 1149 -17.32 39.82 26.53
N VAL A 1150 -16.80 40.69 25.69
CA VAL A 1150 -15.91 41.79 26.09
C VAL A 1150 -16.78 43.02 26.30
N VAL A 1151 -17.04 43.35 27.57
CA VAL A 1151 -17.88 44.46 27.98
C VAL A 1151 -17.02 45.65 28.38
N TYR A 1152 -17.23 46.78 27.72
CA TYR A 1152 -16.37 47.95 27.88
C TYR A 1152 -17.13 49.26 27.73
N SER A 1153 -16.61 50.32 28.36
CA SER A 1153 -17.29 51.61 28.44
C SER A 1153 -16.52 52.76 27.74
N MET A 1154 -15.23 52.57 27.48
CA MET A 1154 -14.36 53.55 26.79
C MET A 1154 -14.53 53.52 25.26
N ASP A 1155 -14.02 54.55 24.59
CA ASP A 1155 -13.83 54.55 23.13
C ASP A 1155 -12.47 53.94 22.76
N PRO A 1156 -12.40 52.75 22.11
CA PRO A 1156 -11.12 52.08 21.87
C PRO A 1156 -10.16 52.88 20.97
N HIS A 1157 -10.68 53.66 20.01
CA HIS A 1157 -9.85 54.37 19.05
C HIS A 1157 -9.37 55.73 19.55
N ARG A 1158 -10.09 56.33 20.51
CA ARG A 1158 -9.74 57.63 21.09
C ARG A 1158 -9.02 57.49 22.43
N ASP A 1159 -9.47 56.57 23.28
CA ASP A 1159 -9.10 56.53 24.69
C ASP A 1159 -7.93 55.57 24.98
N LEU A 1160 -7.58 54.67 24.04
CA LEU A 1160 -6.51 53.68 24.18
C LEU A 1160 -5.32 53.95 23.25
N LYS A 1161 -4.11 53.65 23.74
CA LYS A 1161 -2.86 53.82 22.98
C LYS A 1161 -2.57 52.59 22.10
N LYS A 1162 -1.74 52.76 21.07
CA LYS A 1162 -1.24 51.64 20.26
C LYS A 1162 -0.43 50.68 21.15
N GLY A 1163 -0.68 49.37 21.01
CA GLY A 1163 -0.04 48.34 21.84
C GLY A 1163 -0.75 48.06 23.17
N ASP A 1164 -1.88 48.71 23.46
CA ASP A 1164 -2.67 48.42 24.66
C ASP A 1164 -3.42 47.09 24.55
N LEU A 1165 -3.32 46.25 25.58
CA LEU A 1165 -3.98 44.93 25.61
C LEU A 1165 -5.52 45.05 25.55
N ARG A 1166 -6.11 46.13 26.07
CA ARG A 1166 -7.56 46.38 25.94
C ARG A 1166 -7.95 46.56 24.48
N LEU A 1167 -7.15 47.34 23.74
CA LEU A 1167 -7.41 47.60 22.32
C LEU A 1167 -7.27 46.31 21.52
N GLY A 1168 -6.27 45.49 21.81
CA GLY A 1168 -6.09 44.17 21.21
C GLY A 1168 -7.30 43.26 21.43
N LEU A 1169 -7.75 43.10 22.67
CA LEU A 1169 -8.88 42.24 23.01
C LEU A 1169 -10.20 42.73 22.40
N ILE A 1170 -10.48 44.04 22.47
CA ILE A 1170 -11.70 44.63 21.90
C ILE A 1170 -11.70 44.46 20.37
N SER A 1171 -10.57 44.74 19.71
CA SER A 1171 -10.44 44.59 18.25
C SER A 1171 -10.64 43.14 17.82
N HIS A 1172 -10.07 42.19 18.56
CA HIS A 1172 -10.24 40.75 18.33
C HIS A 1172 -11.72 40.35 18.41
N ALA A 1173 -12.42 40.80 19.45
CA ALA A 1173 -13.85 40.53 19.62
C ALA A 1173 -14.74 41.20 18.56
N GLN A 1174 -14.45 42.45 18.17
CA GLN A 1174 -15.20 43.16 17.12
C GLN A 1174 -15.08 42.48 15.75
N LYS A 1175 -13.94 41.84 15.48
CA LYS A 1175 -13.66 41.14 14.22
C LYS A 1175 -14.09 39.67 14.25
N GLY A 1176 -14.74 39.21 15.32
CA GLY A 1176 -15.14 37.80 15.48
C GLY A 1176 -13.96 36.83 15.47
N GLY A 1177 -12.75 37.28 15.83
CA GLY A 1177 -11.53 36.45 15.80
C GLY A 1177 -10.92 36.25 14.40
N VAL A 1178 -11.39 36.95 13.37
CA VAL A 1178 -10.96 36.77 11.97
C VAL A 1178 -9.56 37.34 11.67
N GLU A 1179 -9.01 38.21 12.52
CA GLU A 1179 -7.81 39.00 12.20
C GLU A 1179 -6.49 38.19 12.10
N SER A 1180 -6.49 36.95 12.58
CA SER A 1180 -5.26 36.21 12.84
C SER A 1180 -4.75 35.33 11.69
N LYS A 1181 -5.39 35.31 10.52
CA LYS A 1181 -4.82 34.64 9.34
C LYS A 1181 -4.28 35.61 8.26
N ARG A 1182 -4.03 36.86 8.63
CA ARG A 1182 -3.28 37.86 7.84
C ARG A 1182 -1.84 38.03 8.33
N ALA A 1183 -1.23 36.98 8.90
CA ALA A 1183 0.23 36.88 8.84
C ALA A 1183 0.58 36.53 7.40
N GLN A 1184 0.96 37.54 6.63
CA GLN A 1184 1.56 37.38 5.31
C GLN A 1184 2.67 36.33 5.41
N ARG A 1185 2.48 35.15 4.84
CA ARG A 1185 3.62 34.34 4.40
C ARG A 1185 4.26 35.13 3.24
N PRO A 1186 5.54 35.48 3.30
CA PRO A 1186 6.19 36.21 2.23
C PRO A 1186 6.25 35.30 0.99
N GLY A 1187 5.46 35.63 -0.03
CA GLY A 1187 5.50 34.97 -1.34
C GLY A 1187 4.14 34.52 -1.86
N GLU A 1188 3.25 35.45 -2.22
CA GLU A 1188 2.14 35.14 -3.13
C GLU A 1188 2.70 34.93 -4.55
N GLN A 1189 3.29 33.77 -4.81
CA GLN A 1189 3.58 33.29 -6.16
C GLN A 1189 2.48 32.31 -6.55
N PHE A 1190 1.56 32.76 -7.40
CA PHE A 1190 0.61 31.88 -8.09
C PHE A 1190 1.31 31.27 -9.30
N ASP A 1191 1.23 29.95 -9.47
CA ASP A 1191 1.89 29.24 -10.58
C ASP A 1191 1.20 29.46 -11.94
N SER A 1192 -0.01 30.02 -11.96
CA SER A 1192 -0.75 30.36 -13.18
C SER A 1192 -1.73 31.52 -12.98
N GLU A 1193 -2.10 32.22 -14.08
CA GLU A 1193 -3.18 33.21 -14.06
C GLU A 1193 -4.54 32.60 -13.69
N PHE A 1194 -4.76 31.33 -14.02
CA PHE A 1194 -5.95 30.60 -13.60
C PHE A 1194 -6.04 30.46 -12.09
N ALA A 1195 -4.95 30.07 -11.42
CA ALA A 1195 -4.89 29.95 -9.96
C ALA A 1195 -5.20 31.29 -9.29
N LYS A 1196 -4.64 32.39 -9.84
CA LYS A 1196 -4.92 33.74 -9.36
C LYS A 1196 -6.41 34.10 -9.51
N SER A 1197 -7.00 33.88 -10.68
CA SER A 1197 -8.41 34.18 -10.93
C SER A 1197 -9.36 33.29 -10.11
N LEU A 1198 -9.02 32.02 -9.89
CA LEU A 1198 -9.77 31.11 -9.05
C LEU A 1198 -9.75 31.57 -7.58
N ASN A 1199 -8.58 31.98 -7.07
CA ASN A 1199 -8.45 32.54 -5.73
C ASN A 1199 -9.31 33.79 -5.56
N GLU A 1200 -9.23 34.72 -6.51
CA GLU A 1200 -10.04 35.95 -6.53
C GLU A 1200 -11.54 35.61 -6.52
N ARG A 1201 -11.98 34.65 -7.34
CA ARG A 1201 -13.38 34.27 -7.42
C ARG A 1201 -13.89 33.54 -6.18
N LEU A 1202 -13.06 32.69 -5.55
CA LEU A 1202 -13.41 32.01 -4.30
C LEU A 1202 -13.55 33.01 -3.15
N VAL A 1203 -12.67 34.00 -3.10
CA VAL A 1203 -12.74 35.11 -2.14
C VAL A 1203 -14.00 35.96 -2.36
N GLU A 1204 -14.36 36.28 -3.61
CA GLU A 1204 -15.62 36.96 -3.94
C GLU A 1204 -16.87 36.20 -3.50
N LEU A 1205 -16.83 34.86 -3.57
CA LEU A 1205 -17.92 33.97 -3.15
C LEU A 1205 -17.98 33.75 -1.63
N GLY A 1206 -17.11 34.41 -0.85
CA GLY A 1206 -17.08 34.32 0.60
C GLY A 1206 -16.38 33.06 1.13
N TYR A 1207 -15.68 32.32 0.27
CA TYR A 1207 -14.85 31.20 0.68
C TYR A 1207 -13.42 31.67 0.96
N ARG A 1208 -12.79 31.04 1.94
CA ARG A 1208 -11.43 31.38 2.33
C ARG A 1208 -10.45 30.42 1.65
N ALA A 1209 -9.79 30.86 0.59
CA ALA A 1209 -8.76 30.08 -0.09
C ALA A 1209 -7.34 30.46 0.41
N VAL A 1210 -6.51 29.47 0.69
CA VAL A 1210 -5.09 29.63 1.06
C VAL A 1210 -4.24 28.97 -0.03
N PRO A 1211 -3.54 29.75 -0.88
CA PRO A 1211 -2.69 29.20 -1.92
C PRO A 1211 -1.45 28.52 -1.34
N LYS A 1212 -0.92 27.50 -2.03
CA LYS A 1212 0.36 26.83 -1.72
C LYS A 1212 0.48 26.41 -0.25
N TYR A 1213 -0.51 25.67 0.23
CA TYR A 1213 -0.59 25.27 1.62
C TYR A 1213 0.29 24.02 1.88
N ALA A 1214 1.26 24.13 2.78
CA ALA A 1214 2.13 23.02 3.11
C ALA A 1214 1.50 22.06 4.14
N ILE A 1215 1.45 20.76 3.83
CA ILE A 1215 1.01 19.67 4.69
C ILE A 1215 2.18 18.69 4.84
N GLY A 1216 2.92 18.77 5.94
CA GLY A 1216 4.15 17.98 6.13
C GLY A 1216 5.26 18.43 5.17
N GLU A 1217 5.76 17.51 4.34
CA GLU A 1217 6.72 17.83 3.26
C GLU A 1217 6.05 18.22 1.93
N PHE A 1218 4.71 18.25 1.87
CA PHE A 1218 3.93 18.44 0.65
C PHE A 1218 3.33 19.85 0.56
N GLU A 1219 3.09 20.36 -0.64
CA GLU A 1219 2.49 21.69 -0.91
C GLU A 1219 1.27 21.50 -1.83
N VAL A 1220 0.08 22.00 -1.44
CA VAL A 1220 -1.18 21.91 -2.21
C VAL A 1220 -1.57 23.26 -2.81
N ASP A 1221 -2.19 23.28 -3.99
CA ASP A 1221 -2.46 24.52 -4.75
C ASP A 1221 -3.38 25.48 -3.99
N PHE A 1222 -4.50 25.00 -3.43
CA PHE A 1222 -5.38 25.77 -2.54
C PHE A 1222 -5.97 24.92 -1.42
N LEU A 1223 -5.96 25.46 -0.20
CA LEU A 1223 -6.83 25.01 0.89
C LEU A 1223 -8.02 25.99 1.01
N ILE A 1224 -9.23 25.52 0.73
CA ILE A 1224 -10.46 26.31 0.79
C ILE A 1224 -11.21 25.96 2.07
N GLU A 1225 -11.53 26.97 2.87
CA GLU A 1225 -12.34 26.83 4.08
C GLU A 1225 -13.70 27.49 3.87
N GLY A 1226 -14.77 26.74 4.06
CA GLY A 1226 -16.16 27.22 4.05
C GLY A 1226 -16.67 27.64 5.43
N ASN A 1227 -17.82 28.31 5.44
CA ASN A 1227 -18.45 28.89 6.65
C ASN A 1227 -18.86 27.86 7.73
N ALA A 1228 -18.88 26.57 7.41
CA ALA A 1228 -19.21 25.47 8.33
C ALA A 1228 -17.98 24.63 8.73
N GLY A 1229 -16.76 25.12 8.49
CA GLY A 1229 -15.53 24.37 8.77
C GLY A 1229 -15.19 23.30 7.72
N THR A 1230 -15.96 23.19 6.65
CA THR A 1230 -15.65 22.34 5.50
C THR A 1230 -14.35 22.78 4.85
N LYS A 1231 -13.35 21.90 4.82
CA LYS A 1231 -12.07 22.12 4.14
C LYS A 1231 -12.10 21.38 2.81
N ALA A 1232 -11.98 22.10 1.71
CA ALA A 1232 -11.76 21.53 0.38
C ALA A 1232 -10.32 21.80 -0.04
N VAL A 1233 -9.61 20.76 -0.46
CA VAL A 1233 -8.26 20.89 -1.01
C VAL A 1233 -8.36 20.86 -2.53
N VAL A 1234 -7.76 21.84 -3.19
CA VAL A 1234 -7.62 21.90 -4.65
C VAL A 1234 -6.13 21.73 -4.97
N SER A 1235 -5.81 20.79 -5.88
CA SER A 1235 -4.46 20.40 -6.31
C SER A 1235 -4.43 20.00 -7.80
#